data_AF-A0A954XKA2-F1
#
_entry.id   AF-A0A954XKA2-F1
#
_cell.length_a   1.000
_cell.length_b   1.000
_cell.length_c   1.000
_cell.angle_alpha   90.00
_cell.angle_beta   90.00
_cell.angle_gamma   90.00
#
_symmetry.space_group_name_H-M   'P 1'
#
loop_
_entity.id
_entity.type
_entity.pdbx_description
1 polymer ?
#
loop_
_entity_poly.entity_id
_entity_poly.type
_entity_poly.pdbx_seq_one_letter_code
_entity_poly.pdbx_strand_id
1 'polypeptide(L)'
;MYSIFSYVRLLSVVLSCFAIHVASPSQAMAASFTWTGNGPGSDWDAAGGFPTFATNWVSGGNITLIPGSSDTVLFNSGSTGTITVLLNGTRTVTSATLQGSNPITITESLLQLTSGALTASPTSNGYQIQSDVLLFSSGSWNVSGGSNGLTVSGDISGATLSKSGSGTLILTGNNTYSGTTSVTGGTLQIGNGGSTGSIVANLANGSGVTFNRSGTLTYGGIISGSGPVAKQGSGTLILTGNSTSTGLATVSNGTLQIGNGGTTGSILGNIINNTGLSFNRSDTLTYSGTISGSGSVSKLGAGTLILTGNSSSTGTKFVNSGTLQIGNGGTTGSILGNIVNDAAVVFNRGSALTYSGDISGLGALSKLGAGTLTLTGSNSYSGTTTINGGTLQIGSGGSAGSIAGNVVNNTGLIFNRSNDLTYSGVISGGGPLTKLGGGTLTLTGNNTLVGTKTISGGVLQIGDGGVSGSIAGNLINDSNVSFNRSDSLLYTGVITGVGSLTKLGAGTLTLTGNNSYSGGTSLSDGTLSISADNHLGSPLGSLTALGGGLRVTSSHATSRDFVLSSGLSIDIPASVTYTANGLFMGTSLLTKTGAGTLILKGANTDVSDKSIDAGVLQVGDGGTTGTLTGNTLNNATLAFNRADDIAYGGDISGTGNLVKQGAGKLTLTGSNTYSGDTSIEAGVMAVSADANLGSGGQVTISGSTLLVSATHTTSRDFQLQDVATIEVESGQSYTVDGTLSSTGNLVKNGDGELVLSGLNTYSGGTTVSGGTLSLDSTNSLGSGPLNILAGGVAVTGPAVLGVPGVTAPSSVSIGVGSLFSTPSDKDTTIGFSGNVVLAGGTLSSRRVNAGLGSQLSGSGIVNARILADTGSSITATGSLDLGNPSEVNGFYSNGDLELADNTVTLHDSNGAVFDSGAFVDLGSTGAGTLAAANGLTLDFGGNIVGRGTISSPNDGTKPLINNGSISGNSLTELITLTGYVKGVGTCDFCDITGTDAPGFSPAAVNRGSVSYNGILEIEIGGTSPGSSFDQLNHVLGLGIADLGGALDVELINGFTPSAGDSFEILTATSVLGVFDSISLPALSGDLQWFVNYGATSVELVTTFAADFDEDGNVDGDDFNSWQGGFGNSPAAHMTGDANADNAATGFDFLEWQRQFGSGFGAISASQAIPEPTTAAMLMGLAAASLIARRRF
;
A
#
# COMPACT_ATOMS: atom_id res chain seq x y z
N MET A 1 -18.83 -61.76 44.79
CA MET A 1 -18.30 -63.14 44.91
C MET A 1 -19.36 -64.03 45.57
N TYR A 2 -19.20 -65.36 45.55
CA TYR A 2 -20.25 -66.34 45.82
C TYR A 2 -20.29 -66.87 47.26
N SER A 3 -21.48 -67.34 47.69
CA SER A 3 -21.73 -68.30 48.79
C SER A 3 -21.48 -67.75 50.22
N ILE A 4 -22.11 -68.22 51.32
CA ILE A 4 -22.64 -69.56 51.67
C ILE A 4 -24.02 -69.51 52.41
N PHE A 5 -24.92 -70.42 52.01
CA PHE A 5 -26.04 -71.09 52.74
C PHE A 5 -27.23 -70.34 53.40
N SER A 6 -28.35 -70.37 52.67
CA SER A 6 -29.75 -70.71 53.03
C SER A 6 -29.90 -71.97 53.95
N TYR A 7 -31.03 -72.36 54.58
CA TYR A 7 -32.47 -71.96 54.58
C TYR A 7 -33.26 -72.64 55.76
N VAL A 8 -34.62 -72.52 55.76
CA VAL A 8 -35.66 -73.51 56.20
C VAL A 8 -36.69 -73.09 57.30
N ARG A 9 -37.91 -72.81 56.82
CA ARG A 9 -39.32 -73.12 57.27
C ARG A 9 -39.75 -73.41 58.74
N LEU A 10 -40.79 -72.68 59.13
CA LEU A 10 -42.10 -73.06 59.76
C LEU A 10 -42.23 -74.06 60.96
N LEU A 11 -42.79 -73.51 62.05
CA LEU A 11 -44.06 -73.88 62.72
C LEU A 11 -44.18 -75.13 63.65
N SER A 12 -44.62 -74.85 64.88
CA SER A 12 -45.54 -75.64 65.75
C SER A 12 -45.04 -76.68 66.78
N VAL A 13 -45.78 -76.71 67.91
CA VAL A 13 -46.02 -77.81 68.89
C VAL A 13 -44.97 -78.14 69.98
N VAL A 14 -45.20 -77.55 71.18
CA VAL A 14 -45.39 -78.20 72.51
C VAL A 14 -44.41 -79.28 73.04
N LEU A 15 -43.73 -79.04 74.17
CA LEU A 15 -43.92 -79.65 75.52
C LEU A 15 -42.66 -79.55 76.44
N SER A 16 -42.87 -79.79 77.75
CA SER A 16 -41.87 -80.18 78.79
C SER A 16 -41.04 -79.04 79.41
N CYS A 17 -41.30 -78.58 80.65
CA CYS A 17 -41.19 -79.22 81.99
C CYS A 17 -39.76 -79.13 82.57
N PHE A 18 -39.51 -78.82 83.85
CA PHE A 18 -40.33 -78.51 85.04
C PHE A 18 -39.45 -77.60 85.96
N ALA A 19 -39.78 -77.04 87.14
CA ALA A 19 -40.85 -77.06 88.16
C ALA A 19 -40.63 -75.76 89.03
N ILE A 20 -41.40 -75.28 90.02
CA ILE A 20 -42.74 -75.46 90.64
C ILE A 20 -43.02 -74.08 91.35
N HIS A 21 -44.19 -73.44 91.29
CA HIS A 21 -45.38 -73.60 92.17
C HIS A 21 -45.13 -73.40 93.70
N VAL A 22 -46.04 -72.86 94.52
CA VAL A 22 -47.52 -72.77 94.48
C VAL A 22 -48.00 -71.32 94.81
N ALA A 23 -49.29 -70.99 94.57
CA ALA A 23 -49.90 -69.68 94.80
C ALA A 23 -51.22 -69.75 95.63
N SER A 24 -52.02 -68.66 95.62
CA SER A 24 -53.43 -68.53 96.08
C SER A 24 -53.65 -67.83 97.47
N PRO A 25 -54.89 -67.41 97.86
CA PRO A 25 -55.22 -65.96 97.77
C PRO A 25 -56.11 -65.38 98.90
N SER A 26 -56.39 -64.06 98.86
CA SER A 26 -57.59 -63.48 99.51
C SER A 26 -58.01 -62.14 98.91
N GLN A 27 -59.32 -61.92 98.73
CA GLN A 27 -59.90 -60.60 98.51
C GLN A 27 -60.17 -59.88 99.85
N ALA A 28 -60.20 -58.55 99.86
CA ALA A 28 -60.77 -57.77 100.94
C ALA A 28 -61.58 -56.59 100.35
N MET A 29 -62.86 -56.48 100.73
CA MET A 29 -63.75 -55.41 100.29
C MET A 29 -63.59 -54.19 101.20
N ALA A 30 -63.22 -53.03 100.65
CA ALA A 30 -63.26 -51.77 101.39
C ALA A 30 -64.69 -51.23 101.39
N ALA A 31 -65.35 -51.25 102.56
CA ALA A 31 -66.69 -50.69 102.72
C ALA A 31 -66.65 -49.15 102.66
N SER A 32 -67.51 -48.54 101.84
CA SER A 32 -67.63 -47.09 101.74
C SER A 32 -68.39 -46.51 102.93
N PHE A 33 -67.70 -45.74 103.79
CA PHE A 33 -68.33 -44.99 104.87
C PHE A 33 -68.42 -43.50 104.50
N THR A 34 -69.64 -43.04 104.17
CA THR A 34 -69.87 -41.65 103.75
C THR A 34 -70.12 -40.77 104.98
N TRP A 35 -69.21 -39.85 105.27
CA TRP A 35 -69.40 -38.84 106.32
C TRP A 35 -69.89 -37.52 105.72
N THR A 36 -71.02 -37.01 106.24
CA THR A 36 -71.62 -35.74 105.84
C THR A 36 -71.57 -34.75 107.01
N GLY A 37 -70.42 -34.11 107.20
CA GLY A 37 -70.21 -33.07 108.22
C GLY A 37 -69.93 -31.71 107.58
N ASN A 38 -70.81 -30.74 107.81
CA ASN A 38 -70.68 -29.37 107.32
C ASN A 38 -70.45 -28.46 108.53
N GLY A 39 -69.26 -27.85 108.66
CA GLY A 39 -68.94 -27.01 109.82
C GLY A 39 -67.54 -26.36 109.71
N PRO A 40 -67.41 -25.04 109.97
CA PRO A 40 -66.12 -24.36 109.94
C PRO A 40 -65.43 -24.36 111.32
N GLY A 41 -64.12 -24.58 111.33
CA GLY A 41 -63.26 -24.24 112.46
C GLY A 41 -63.17 -25.27 113.60
N SER A 42 -62.04 -25.96 113.66
CA SER A 42 -61.52 -26.62 114.87
C SER A 42 -60.01 -26.79 114.70
N ASP A 43 -59.22 -26.32 115.67
CA ASP A 43 -57.80 -26.65 115.79
C ASP A 43 -57.62 -28.17 115.95
N TRP A 44 -56.47 -28.69 115.51
CA TRP A 44 -56.02 -30.04 115.87
C TRP A 44 -54.63 -29.99 116.48
N ASP A 45 -54.43 -30.82 117.51
CA ASP A 45 -53.66 -30.48 118.70
C ASP A 45 -52.25 -31.11 118.73
N ALA A 46 -51.50 -30.80 119.78
CA ALA A 46 -50.16 -31.27 120.07
C ALA A 46 -50.05 -32.80 120.31
N ALA A 47 -48.80 -33.25 120.49
CA ALA A 47 -48.42 -34.58 120.98
C ALA A 47 -48.61 -35.78 120.04
N GLY A 48 -47.99 -35.70 118.86
CA GLY A 48 -47.11 -36.77 118.37
C GLY A 48 -47.73 -38.00 117.69
N GLY A 49 -47.70 -38.00 116.35
CA GLY A 49 -47.82 -39.20 115.52
C GLY A 49 -48.98 -39.16 114.52
N PHE A 50 -48.72 -38.64 113.32
CA PHE A 50 -49.71 -38.64 112.23
C PHE A 50 -49.82 -40.02 111.55
N PRO A 51 -51.01 -40.63 111.48
CA PRO A 51 -51.27 -41.75 110.57
C PRO A 51 -51.46 -41.22 109.14
N THR A 52 -50.90 -41.91 108.15
CA THR A 52 -51.00 -41.53 106.74
C THR A 52 -52.31 -42.01 106.11
N PHE A 53 -53.33 -41.15 105.97
CA PHE A 53 -54.35 -41.25 104.91
C PHE A 53 -55.03 -39.88 104.63
N ALA A 54 -55.74 -39.78 103.50
CA ALA A 54 -56.07 -38.50 102.85
C ALA A 54 -57.40 -37.87 103.30
N THR A 55 -57.44 -36.54 103.27
CA THR A 55 -58.66 -35.72 103.37
C THR A 55 -58.95 -35.00 102.05
N ASN A 56 -60.24 -34.88 101.69
CA ASN A 56 -60.71 -34.01 100.62
C ASN A 56 -61.21 -32.70 101.23
N TRP A 57 -60.55 -31.59 100.92
CA TRP A 57 -60.94 -30.26 101.42
C TRP A 57 -61.97 -29.59 100.52
N VAL A 58 -62.88 -28.82 101.14
CA VAL A 58 -63.96 -28.07 100.49
C VAL A 58 -63.54 -26.59 100.32
N SER A 59 -64.12 -25.92 99.33
CA SER A 59 -63.64 -24.63 98.80
C SER A 59 -63.75 -23.43 99.76
N GLY A 60 -62.80 -22.50 99.63
CA GLY A 60 -62.92 -21.10 100.11
C GLY A 60 -62.14 -20.73 101.37
N GLY A 61 -61.56 -21.67 102.10
CA GLY A 61 -60.77 -21.39 103.32
C GLY A 61 -59.29 -21.11 103.05
N ASN A 62 -58.73 -20.07 103.70
CA ASN A 62 -57.29 -19.86 103.81
C ASN A 62 -56.69 -20.90 104.78
N ILE A 63 -55.71 -21.68 104.33
CA ILE A 63 -55.01 -22.66 105.18
C ILE A 63 -53.81 -21.98 105.84
N THR A 64 -53.78 -21.95 107.19
CA THR A 64 -52.64 -21.48 107.97
C THR A 64 -51.97 -22.67 108.65
N LEU A 65 -50.65 -22.79 108.56
CA LEU A 65 -49.90 -23.86 109.23
C LEU A 65 -49.50 -23.43 110.66
N ILE A 66 -49.43 -24.39 111.60
CA ILE A 66 -48.97 -24.19 112.99
C ILE A 66 -47.48 -24.63 113.08
N PRO A 67 -46.62 -24.02 113.92
CA PRO A 67 -45.19 -24.33 113.91
C PRO A 67 -44.86 -25.76 114.40
N GLY A 68 -44.39 -26.60 113.47
CA GLY A 68 -43.83 -27.95 113.69
C GLY A 68 -42.54 -28.11 112.89
N SER A 69 -41.66 -29.07 113.25
CA SER A 69 -40.24 -29.06 112.84
C SER A 69 -39.82 -30.12 111.82
N SER A 70 -40.71 -31.04 111.40
CA SER A 70 -40.29 -32.28 110.70
C SER A 70 -41.20 -32.75 109.55
N ASP A 71 -42.23 -31.98 109.18
CA ASP A 71 -43.38 -32.54 108.45
C ASP A 71 -43.14 -32.80 106.95
N THR A 72 -43.89 -33.80 106.44
CA THR A 72 -44.15 -34.03 105.01
C THR A 72 -45.57 -33.56 104.72
N VAL A 73 -45.72 -32.42 104.03
CA VAL A 73 -47.01 -31.73 103.92
C VAL A 73 -47.71 -32.08 102.60
N LEU A 74 -48.96 -32.56 102.68
CA LEU A 74 -49.78 -32.92 101.52
C LEU A 74 -50.92 -31.93 101.32
N PHE A 75 -50.90 -31.20 100.21
CA PHE A 75 -51.99 -30.32 99.77
C PHE A 75 -52.79 -31.03 98.67
N ASN A 76 -54.07 -31.32 98.94
CA ASN A 76 -54.94 -32.11 98.06
C ASN A 76 -56.29 -31.41 97.81
N SER A 77 -56.57 -30.99 96.57
CA SER A 77 -57.82 -30.29 96.22
C SER A 77 -58.87 -31.22 95.59
N GLY A 78 -60.08 -31.29 96.16
CA GLY A 78 -61.20 -32.09 95.65
C GLY A 78 -62.39 -31.31 95.06
N SER A 79 -62.52 -30.01 95.34
CA SER A 79 -63.69 -29.18 94.98
C SER A 79 -63.33 -27.95 94.14
N THR A 80 -64.28 -27.42 93.37
CA THR A 80 -64.08 -26.24 92.49
C THR A 80 -63.59 -24.99 93.24
N GLY A 81 -62.39 -24.51 92.91
CA GLY A 81 -61.85 -23.23 93.37
C GLY A 81 -60.35 -23.25 93.68
N THR A 82 -59.71 -22.08 93.69
CA THR A 82 -58.29 -21.93 94.11
C THR A 82 -58.16 -22.09 95.62
N ILE A 83 -57.13 -22.83 96.06
CA ILE A 83 -56.74 -22.95 97.48
C ILE A 83 -55.54 -22.03 97.74
N THR A 84 -55.63 -21.20 98.78
CA THR A 84 -54.53 -20.34 99.24
C THR A 84 -54.00 -20.84 100.58
N VAL A 85 -52.68 -21.01 100.68
CA VAL A 85 -51.95 -21.44 101.88
C VAL A 85 -51.06 -20.29 102.34
N LEU A 86 -51.26 -19.81 103.56
CA LEU A 86 -50.50 -18.70 104.14
C LEU A 86 -49.45 -19.27 105.10
N LEU A 87 -48.17 -18.97 104.85
CA LEU A 87 -47.09 -19.54 105.65
C LEU A 87 -46.93 -18.87 107.02
N ASN A 88 -47.30 -17.59 107.18
CA ASN A 88 -47.28 -16.86 108.45
C ASN A 88 -46.01 -17.13 109.29
N GLY A 89 -44.86 -16.57 108.87
CA GLY A 89 -43.54 -16.86 109.41
C GLY A 89 -42.71 -17.83 108.57
N THR A 90 -41.46 -18.10 108.98
CA THR A 90 -40.57 -19.05 108.27
C THR A 90 -41.01 -20.49 108.55
N ARG A 91 -41.25 -21.29 107.51
CA ARG A 91 -41.76 -22.66 107.63
C ARG A 91 -40.79 -23.69 107.10
N THR A 92 -40.18 -24.41 108.03
CA THR A 92 -39.29 -25.54 107.75
C THR A 92 -40.12 -26.80 107.53
N VAL A 93 -40.03 -27.40 106.35
CA VAL A 93 -40.66 -28.70 106.03
C VAL A 93 -39.64 -29.66 105.44
N THR A 94 -39.81 -30.95 105.73
CA THR A 94 -38.93 -32.01 105.23
C THR A 94 -39.20 -32.25 103.76
N SER A 95 -40.48 -32.38 103.37
CA SER A 95 -40.92 -32.50 101.98
C SER A 95 -42.34 -31.96 101.81
N ALA A 96 -42.76 -31.69 100.58
CA ALA A 96 -44.11 -31.20 100.30
C ALA A 96 -44.67 -31.77 98.99
N THR A 97 -45.96 -32.05 98.97
CA THR A 97 -46.67 -32.58 97.80
C THR A 97 -47.90 -31.74 97.49
N LEU A 98 -47.95 -31.16 96.30
CA LEU A 98 -49.06 -30.41 95.72
C LEU A 98 -49.80 -31.33 94.73
N GLN A 99 -51.09 -31.61 94.96
CA GLN A 99 -51.89 -32.48 94.09
C GLN A 99 -53.39 -32.14 94.08
N GLY A 100 -54.10 -32.70 93.10
CA GLY A 100 -55.55 -32.55 92.96
C GLY A 100 -55.97 -31.51 91.92
N SER A 101 -57.28 -31.44 91.69
CA SER A 101 -57.88 -30.93 90.45
C SER A 101 -57.88 -29.41 90.22
N ASN A 102 -57.46 -28.59 91.19
CA ASN A 102 -57.62 -27.13 91.17
C ASN A 102 -56.33 -26.40 91.56
N PRO A 103 -56.19 -25.08 91.29
CA PRO A 103 -54.99 -24.33 91.66
C PRO A 103 -54.71 -24.32 93.16
N ILE A 104 -53.44 -24.49 93.51
CA ILE A 104 -52.92 -24.29 94.87
C ILE A 104 -51.90 -23.16 94.81
N THR A 105 -52.05 -22.17 95.69
CA THR A 105 -51.16 -21.02 95.83
C THR A 105 -50.59 -20.99 97.24
N ILE A 106 -49.28 -21.20 97.40
CA ILE A 106 -48.56 -20.92 98.65
C ILE A 106 -48.12 -19.45 98.63
N THR A 107 -48.38 -18.69 99.69
CA THR A 107 -48.05 -17.25 99.76
C THR A 107 -47.68 -16.78 101.17
N GLU A 108 -47.14 -15.57 101.24
CA GLU A 108 -46.49 -14.93 102.40
C GLU A 108 -45.21 -15.64 102.92
N SER A 109 -44.33 -14.86 103.55
CA SER A 109 -43.17 -15.36 104.32
C SER A 109 -42.22 -16.30 103.53
N LEU A 110 -41.49 -17.17 104.23
CA LEU A 110 -40.38 -17.99 103.71
C LEU A 110 -40.67 -19.49 103.85
N LEU A 111 -40.58 -20.25 102.76
CA LEU A 111 -40.63 -21.71 102.73
C LEU A 111 -39.21 -22.29 102.79
N GLN A 112 -38.90 -23.05 103.82
CA GLN A 112 -37.58 -23.64 104.05
C GLN A 112 -37.62 -25.15 103.82
N LEU A 113 -36.83 -25.65 102.87
CA LEU A 113 -36.75 -27.07 102.53
C LEU A 113 -35.42 -27.66 103.04
N THR A 114 -35.48 -28.59 103.99
CA THR A 114 -34.30 -29.15 104.67
C THR A 114 -33.61 -30.28 103.90
N SER A 115 -34.35 -31.31 103.48
CA SER A 115 -33.75 -32.54 102.94
C SER A 115 -34.58 -33.35 101.94
N GLY A 116 -35.79 -32.89 101.56
CA GLY A 116 -36.72 -33.68 100.76
C GLY A 116 -37.30 -32.95 99.55
N ALA A 117 -38.13 -33.68 98.80
CA ALA A 117 -38.64 -33.21 97.52
C ALA A 117 -39.86 -32.30 97.65
N LEU A 118 -39.99 -31.35 96.71
CA LEU A 118 -41.29 -30.79 96.34
C LEU A 118 -41.83 -31.62 95.17
N THR A 119 -42.95 -32.32 95.39
CA THR A 119 -43.69 -32.98 94.31
C THR A 119 -44.90 -32.14 93.94
N ALA A 120 -45.17 -31.96 92.65
CA ALA A 120 -46.30 -31.17 92.16
C ALA A 120 -46.95 -31.82 90.95
N SER A 121 -48.23 -32.17 91.04
CA SER A 121 -48.98 -32.80 89.94
C SER A 121 -50.11 -31.92 89.40
N PRO A 122 -49.80 -30.74 88.81
CA PRO A 122 -50.79 -29.76 88.38
C PRO A 122 -51.72 -30.32 87.29
N THR A 123 -53.02 -30.24 87.56
CA THR A 123 -54.09 -30.40 86.58
C THR A 123 -54.28 -29.11 85.75
N SER A 124 -55.42 -28.97 85.07
CA SER A 124 -55.66 -27.99 84.00
C SER A 124 -55.41 -26.52 84.33
N ASN A 125 -55.30 -26.11 85.60
CA ASN A 125 -55.26 -24.69 85.97
C ASN A 125 -53.94 -24.24 86.65
N GLY A 126 -52.96 -25.13 86.84
CA GLY A 126 -51.60 -24.79 87.32
C GLY A 126 -51.47 -24.45 88.82
N TYR A 127 -50.25 -24.52 89.38
CA TYR A 127 -49.95 -24.22 90.79
C TYR A 127 -48.99 -23.03 90.95
N GLN A 128 -49.00 -22.37 92.10
CA GLN A 128 -48.12 -21.22 92.42
C GLN A 128 -47.46 -21.31 93.81
N ILE A 129 -46.24 -20.78 93.90
CA ILE A 129 -45.53 -20.45 95.14
C ILE A 129 -45.10 -18.98 95.01
N GLN A 130 -45.65 -18.11 95.84
CA GLN A 130 -45.38 -16.67 95.87
C GLN A 130 -44.45 -16.30 97.03
N SER A 131 -44.39 -17.14 98.06
CA SER A 131 -43.38 -17.08 99.13
C SER A 131 -41.96 -17.28 98.60
N ASP A 132 -40.98 -16.68 99.27
CA ASP A 132 -39.56 -16.99 99.05
C ASP A 132 -39.25 -18.44 99.44
N VAL A 133 -38.17 -19.02 98.91
CA VAL A 133 -37.78 -20.41 99.19
C VAL A 133 -36.30 -20.53 99.55
N LEU A 134 -35.98 -21.22 100.64
CA LEU A 134 -34.60 -21.49 101.07
C LEU A 134 -34.30 -23.00 101.02
N LEU A 135 -33.33 -23.38 100.19
CA LEU A 135 -32.89 -24.76 99.97
C LEU A 135 -31.63 -25.06 100.80
N PHE A 136 -31.74 -25.89 101.84
CA PHE A 136 -30.59 -26.14 102.75
C PHE A 136 -29.56 -27.14 102.22
N SER A 137 -29.97 -28.14 101.45
CA SER A 137 -29.10 -29.22 100.98
C SER A 137 -29.27 -29.50 99.48
N SER A 138 -30.40 -30.08 99.09
CA SER A 138 -30.78 -30.30 97.69
C SER A 138 -32.29 -30.28 97.52
N GLY A 139 -32.82 -29.29 96.80
CA GLY A 139 -34.23 -29.23 96.44
C GLY A 139 -34.50 -30.10 95.22
N SER A 140 -35.06 -31.30 95.39
CA SER A 140 -35.60 -32.10 94.28
C SER A 140 -37.05 -31.68 93.98
N TRP A 141 -37.32 -31.18 92.78
CA TRP A 141 -38.60 -30.60 92.37
C TRP A 141 -39.22 -31.47 91.27
N ASN A 142 -40.05 -32.44 91.67
CA ASN A 142 -40.74 -33.37 90.77
C ASN A 142 -42.09 -32.81 90.31
N VAL A 143 -42.11 -32.15 89.15
CA VAL A 143 -43.34 -31.58 88.58
C VAL A 143 -43.87 -32.50 87.48
N SER A 144 -45.04 -33.10 87.66
CA SER A 144 -45.60 -34.14 86.79
C SER A 144 -46.92 -33.75 86.13
N GLY A 145 -46.99 -33.90 84.81
CA GLY A 145 -48.21 -33.65 84.02
C GLY A 145 -48.52 -32.18 83.74
N GLY A 146 -49.48 -31.98 82.83
CA GLY A 146 -50.10 -30.67 82.53
C GLY A 146 -49.23 -29.67 81.76
N SER A 147 -49.86 -28.93 80.83
CA SER A 147 -49.22 -27.80 80.14
C SER A 147 -48.90 -26.62 81.08
N ASN A 148 -49.59 -26.54 82.22
CA ASN A 148 -49.73 -25.31 82.99
C ASN A 148 -48.86 -25.25 84.28
N GLY A 149 -48.18 -26.35 84.61
CA GLY A 149 -46.98 -26.35 85.47
C GLY A 149 -47.12 -25.83 86.91
N LEU A 150 -45.96 -25.56 87.50
CA LEU A 150 -45.77 -24.95 88.81
C LEU A 150 -44.98 -23.65 88.65
N THR A 151 -45.50 -22.52 89.13
CA THR A 151 -44.84 -21.21 89.05
C THR A 151 -44.28 -20.78 90.40
N VAL A 152 -43.05 -20.28 90.45
CA VAL A 152 -42.39 -19.76 91.66
C VAL A 152 -42.04 -18.29 91.46
N SER A 153 -42.78 -17.39 92.12
CA SER A 153 -42.61 -15.94 92.02
C SER A 153 -41.79 -15.33 93.15
N GLY A 154 -41.67 -15.99 94.30
CA GLY A 154 -40.70 -15.63 95.34
C GLY A 154 -39.28 -16.07 94.98
N ASP A 155 -38.30 -15.56 95.70
CA ASP A 155 -36.88 -15.76 95.40
C ASP A 155 -36.36 -17.08 96.01
N ILE A 156 -35.79 -17.97 95.18
CA ILE A 156 -35.13 -19.20 95.64
C ILE A 156 -33.67 -18.92 96.00
N SER A 157 -33.27 -19.26 97.21
CA SER A 157 -31.93 -19.09 97.79
C SER A 157 -31.34 -20.40 98.34
N GLY A 158 -30.04 -20.41 98.66
CA GLY A 158 -29.36 -21.55 99.27
C GLY A 158 -28.56 -22.43 98.29
N ALA A 159 -28.78 -23.75 98.36
CA ALA A 159 -27.95 -24.80 97.77
C ALA A 159 -28.34 -25.17 96.31
N THR A 160 -28.67 -26.44 96.02
CA THR A 160 -28.95 -26.96 94.66
C THR A 160 -30.44 -27.09 94.35
N LEU A 161 -30.82 -26.88 93.08
CA LEU A 161 -32.18 -27.08 92.54
C LEU A 161 -32.17 -28.19 91.49
N SER A 162 -33.01 -29.21 91.62
CA SER A 162 -33.06 -30.36 90.71
C SER A 162 -34.48 -30.63 90.20
N LYS A 163 -34.81 -30.18 88.99
CA LYS A 163 -36.10 -30.37 88.33
C LYS A 163 -36.22 -31.78 87.72
N SER A 164 -37.25 -32.52 88.13
CA SER A 164 -37.65 -33.83 87.59
C SER A 164 -39.16 -33.85 87.28
N GLY A 165 -39.68 -34.98 86.78
CA GLY A 165 -41.08 -35.13 86.35
C GLY A 165 -41.40 -34.44 85.01
N SER A 166 -42.47 -34.85 84.34
CA SER A 166 -42.77 -34.47 82.94
C SER A 166 -43.27 -33.04 82.70
N GLY A 167 -43.75 -32.34 83.74
CA GLY A 167 -44.35 -31.00 83.62
C GLY A 167 -43.33 -29.86 83.62
N THR A 168 -43.83 -28.62 83.58
CA THR A 168 -43.00 -27.40 83.57
C THR A 168 -42.88 -26.79 84.97
N LEU A 169 -41.65 -26.44 85.38
CA LEU A 169 -41.38 -25.55 86.52
C LEU A 169 -41.03 -24.15 85.97
N ILE A 170 -41.79 -23.13 86.35
CA ILE A 170 -41.64 -21.74 85.90
C ILE A 170 -41.06 -20.92 87.05
N LEU A 171 -39.95 -20.22 86.84
CA LEU A 171 -39.29 -19.38 87.84
C LEU A 171 -39.42 -17.90 87.46
N THR A 172 -40.21 -17.15 88.22
CA THR A 172 -40.46 -15.71 88.06
C THR A 172 -39.79 -14.84 89.14
N GLY A 173 -39.26 -15.43 90.21
CA GLY A 173 -38.39 -14.76 91.20
C GLY A 173 -36.93 -14.56 90.75
N ASN A 174 -36.20 -13.73 91.49
CA ASN A 174 -34.79 -13.40 91.29
C ASN A 174 -33.86 -14.35 92.07
N ASN A 175 -33.81 -15.60 91.64
CA ASN A 175 -33.16 -16.68 92.38
C ASN A 175 -31.63 -16.48 92.58
N THR A 176 -31.17 -16.64 93.82
CA THR A 176 -29.79 -16.37 94.29
C THR A 176 -29.04 -17.62 94.76
N TYR A 177 -29.64 -18.81 94.66
CA TYR A 177 -29.00 -20.06 95.07
C TYR A 177 -27.69 -20.35 94.29
N SER A 178 -26.75 -21.00 94.97
CA SER A 178 -25.34 -21.12 94.54
C SER A 178 -24.99 -22.47 93.92
N GLY A 179 -25.74 -23.53 94.23
CA GLY A 179 -25.51 -24.87 93.73
C GLY A 179 -26.09 -25.09 92.33
N THR A 180 -25.50 -26.02 91.57
CA THR A 180 -25.92 -26.35 90.20
C THR A 180 -27.41 -26.62 90.05
N THR A 181 -28.04 -26.02 89.05
CA THR A 181 -29.39 -26.36 88.62
C THR A 181 -29.35 -27.62 87.76
N SER A 182 -30.09 -28.66 88.10
CA SER A 182 -30.23 -29.89 87.31
C SER A 182 -31.64 -30.00 86.72
N VAL A 183 -31.77 -30.50 85.50
CA VAL A 183 -33.06 -30.73 84.83
C VAL A 183 -33.09 -32.12 84.22
N THR A 184 -33.55 -33.11 84.99
CA THR A 184 -33.61 -34.53 84.62
C THR A 184 -34.96 -34.94 84.01
N GLY A 185 -35.98 -34.09 84.07
CA GLY A 185 -37.28 -34.35 83.44
C GLY A 185 -38.12 -33.10 83.20
N GLY A 186 -38.94 -33.11 82.15
CA GLY A 186 -39.83 -32.03 81.77
C GLY A 186 -39.07 -30.77 81.33
N THR A 187 -39.63 -29.60 81.67
CA THR A 187 -39.07 -28.29 81.31
C THR A 187 -38.80 -27.46 82.55
N LEU A 188 -37.64 -26.79 82.59
CA LEU A 188 -37.40 -25.63 83.47
C LEU A 188 -37.59 -24.33 82.66
N GLN A 189 -38.47 -23.44 83.08
CA GLN A 189 -38.72 -22.17 82.42
C GLN A 189 -38.28 -21.00 83.33
N ILE A 190 -37.54 -20.05 82.77
CA ILE A 190 -37.06 -18.84 83.45
C ILE A 190 -37.83 -17.64 82.88
N GLY A 191 -38.64 -17.00 83.72
CA GLY A 191 -39.62 -15.99 83.36
C GLY A 191 -40.92 -16.57 82.75
N ASN A 192 -41.95 -15.73 82.63
CA ASN A 192 -43.28 -16.07 82.11
C ASN A 192 -43.73 -15.17 80.94
N GLY A 193 -42.80 -14.43 80.32
CA GLY A 193 -43.04 -13.32 79.39
C GLY A 193 -42.76 -11.95 80.02
N GLY A 194 -42.80 -11.84 81.35
CA GLY A 194 -42.42 -10.64 82.10
C GLY A 194 -40.92 -10.31 82.10
N SER A 195 -40.55 -9.31 82.90
CA SER A 195 -39.18 -8.81 83.05
C SER A 195 -38.39 -9.47 84.20
N THR A 196 -39.02 -10.38 84.96
CA THR A 196 -38.45 -11.07 86.13
C THR A 196 -38.15 -12.55 85.85
N GLY A 197 -37.64 -13.29 86.84
CA GLY A 197 -37.19 -14.67 86.69
C GLY A 197 -35.70 -14.75 86.35
N SER A 198 -34.87 -15.36 87.20
CA SER A 198 -33.44 -15.57 86.92
C SER A 198 -32.91 -16.90 87.44
N ILE A 199 -31.70 -17.28 87.02
CA ILE A 199 -30.87 -18.33 87.62
C ILE A 199 -29.41 -17.85 87.57
N VAL A 200 -28.61 -18.19 88.59
CA VAL A 200 -27.22 -17.72 88.73
C VAL A 200 -26.21 -18.86 88.59
N ALA A 201 -26.51 -20.05 89.10
CA ALA A 201 -25.63 -21.22 89.02
C ALA A 201 -25.60 -21.88 87.62
N ASN A 202 -24.64 -22.80 87.40
CA ASN A 202 -24.55 -23.64 86.20
C ASN A 202 -25.78 -24.55 86.03
N LEU A 203 -26.14 -24.85 84.78
CA LEU A 203 -27.35 -25.60 84.40
C LEU A 203 -27.00 -26.93 83.69
N ALA A 204 -27.26 -28.05 84.36
CA ALA A 204 -27.20 -29.39 83.79
C ALA A 204 -28.55 -29.76 83.14
N ASN A 205 -28.70 -29.44 81.86
CA ASN A 205 -29.92 -29.58 81.09
C ASN A 205 -30.03 -30.98 80.44
N GLY A 206 -30.59 -31.95 81.15
CA GLY A 206 -30.89 -33.28 80.60
C GLY A 206 -32.16 -33.34 79.75
N SER A 207 -33.18 -32.53 80.07
CA SER A 207 -34.55 -32.70 79.53
C SER A 207 -35.14 -31.46 78.83
N GLY A 208 -34.77 -30.22 79.19
CA GLY A 208 -35.26 -29.02 78.53
C GLY A 208 -35.27 -27.75 79.40
N VAL A 209 -34.80 -26.64 78.83
CA VAL A 209 -34.88 -25.30 79.44
C VAL A 209 -35.50 -24.29 78.48
N THR A 210 -36.29 -23.36 79.02
CA THR A 210 -36.94 -22.26 78.28
C THR A 210 -36.66 -20.91 78.95
N PHE A 211 -36.12 -19.94 78.22
CA PHE A 211 -35.98 -18.57 78.67
C PHE A 211 -37.10 -17.70 78.07
N ASN A 212 -38.06 -17.30 78.91
CA ASN A 212 -39.24 -16.53 78.54
C ASN A 212 -39.28 -15.20 79.29
N ARG A 213 -38.45 -14.24 78.86
CA ARG A 213 -38.37 -12.87 79.40
C ARG A 213 -38.50 -11.82 78.30
N SER A 214 -39.17 -10.70 78.61
CA SER A 214 -39.24 -9.51 77.75
C SER A 214 -38.06 -8.55 77.95
N GLY A 215 -37.46 -8.53 79.14
CA GLY A 215 -36.22 -7.79 79.41
C GLY A 215 -34.96 -8.61 79.13
N THR A 216 -33.82 -7.94 79.02
CA THR A 216 -32.50 -8.60 78.91
C THR A 216 -32.23 -9.52 80.11
N LEU A 217 -31.52 -10.62 79.89
CA LEU A 217 -30.92 -11.48 80.91
C LEU A 217 -29.50 -11.81 80.50
N THR A 218 -28.52 -11.42 81.31
CA THR A 218 -27.14 -11.89 81.17
C THR A 218 -26.96 -13.12 82.06
N TYR A 219 -26.63 -14.26 81.45
CA TYR A 219 -26.41 -15.52 82.16
C TYR A 219 -24.93 -15.90 82.08
N GLY A 220 -24.29 -16.03 83.25
CA GLY A 220 -22.87 -16.39 83.39
C GLY A 220 -22.61 -17.89 83.57
N GLY A 221 -23.64 -18.66 83.95
CA GLY A 221 -23.52 -20.10 84.13
C GLY A 221 -23.31 -20.86 82.82
N ILE A 222 -22.71 -22.04 82.93
CA ILE A 222 -22.54 -23.01 81.84
C ILE A 222 -23.83 -23.82 81.71
N ILE A 223 -24.47 -23.78 80.53
CA ILE A 223 -25.48 -24.79 80.17
C ILE A 223 -24.76 -26.02 79.60
N SER A 224 -25.05 -27.19 80.14
CA SER A 224 -24.49 -28.49 79.70
C SER A 224 -25.62 -29.51 79.46
N GLY A 225 -25.30 -30.65 78.83
CA GLY A 225 -26.28 -31.72 78.56
C GLY A 225 -26.96 -31.63 77.19
N SER A 226 -27.93 -32.51 76.96
CA SER A 226 -28.58 -32.75 75.67
C SER A 226 -30.01 -32.21 75.55
N GLY A 227 -30.58 -31.66 76.62
CA GLY A 227 -31.92 -31.08 76.61
C GLY A 227 -32.00 -29.83 75.70
N PRO A 228 -33.15 -29.54 75.09
CA PRO A 228 -33.32 -28.34 74.27
C PRO A 228 -33.18 -27.05 75.09
N VAL A 229 -32.80 -25.96 74.42
CA VAL A 229 -32.61 -24.62 74.99
C VAL A 229 -33.49 -23.62 74.21
N ALA A 230 -34.73 -23.45 74.66
CA ALA A 230 -35.67 -22.54 74.02
C ALA A 230 -35.52 -21.09 74.52
N LYS A 231 -35.71 -20.13 73.62
CA LYS A 231 -35.73 -18.69 73.89
C LYS A 231 -37.01 -18.11 73.29
N GLN A 232 -37.99 -17.83 74.15
CA GLN A 232 -39.39 -17.57 73.79
C GLN A 232 -39.89 -16.16 74.11
N GLY A 233 -39.26 -15.46 75.07
CA GLY A 233 -39.64 -14.08 75.41
C GLY A 233 -39.01 -13.05 74.47
N SER A 234 -39.57 -11.85 74.39
CA SER A 234 -39.15 -10.80 73.43
C SER A 234 -37.79 -10.14 73.71
N GLY A 235 -37.19 -10.33 74.89
CA GLY A 235 -35.93 -9.68 75.28
C GLY A 235 -34.66 -10.31 74.68
N THR A 236 -33.50 -9.95 75.23
CA THR A 236 -32.20 -10.53 74.84
C THR A 236 -31.67 -11.48 75.91
N LEU A 237 -31.40 -12.73 75.57
CA LEU A 237 -30.63 -13.66 76.41
C LEU A 237 -29.16 -13.58 76.02
N ILE A 238 -28.30 -13.08 76.91
CA ILE A 238 -26.85 -12.99 76.69
C ILE A 238 -26.16 -14.13 77.42
N LEU A 239 -25.64 -15.11 76.69
CA LEU A 239 -24.84 -16.21 77.23
C LEU A 239 -23.38 -15.75 77.34
N THR A 240 -22.91 -15.52 78.57
CA THR A 240 -21.50 -15.19 78.87
C THR A 240 -20.72 -16.37 79.44
N GLY A 241 -21.41 -17.41 79.93
CA GLY A 241 -20.82 -18.71 80.21
C GLY A 241 -20.52 -19.50 78.92
N ASN A 242 -19.43 -20.27 78.93
CA ASN A 242 -19.07 -21.16 77.84
C ASN A 242 -19.93 -22.43 77.88
N SER A 243 -21.15 -22.38 77.35
CA SER A 243 -22.09 -23.50 77.40
C SER A 243 -21.65 -24.65 76.48
N THR A 244 -21.64 -25.86 77.05
CA THR A 244 -21.31 -27.14 76.39
C THR A 244 -22.55 -27.93 75.95
N SER A 245 -23.75 -27.36 76.16
CA SER A 245 -25.04 -27.91 75.72
C SER A 245 -25.02 -28.37 74.27
N THR A 246 -25.25 -29.66 74.03
CA THR A 246 -25.38 -30.28 72.70
C THR A 246 -26.82 -30.31 72.21
N GLY A 247 -27.79 -30.09 73.10
CA GLY A 247 -29.21 -30.02 72.77
C GLY A 247 -29.58 -28.85 71.85
N LEU A 248 -30.69 -29.01 71.15
CA LEU A 248 -31.18 -28.05 70.15
C LEU A 248 -31.57 -26.71 70.80
N ALA A 249 -30.96 -25.62 70.36
CA ALA A 249 -31.35 -24.27 70.74
C ALA A 249 -32.41 -23.71 69.78
N THR A 250 -33.46 -23.08 70.31
CA THR A 250 -34.57 -22.56 69.48
C THR A 250 -34.94 -21.14 69.89
N VAL A 251 -34.65 -20.16 69.04
CA VAL A 251 -34.99 -18.75 69.22
C VAL A 251 -36.33 -18.45 68.56
N SER A 252 -37.41 -18.65 69.30
CA SER A 252 -38.77 -18.33 68.85
C SER A 252 -39.09 -16.84 68.90
N ASN A 253 -38.45 -16.07 69.79
CA ASN A 253 -38.67 -14.63 69.92
C ASN A 253 -37.44 -13.89 70.48
N GLY A 254 -37.39 -12.57 70.27
CA GLY A 254 -36.34 -11.67 70.75
C GLY A 254 -34.97 -12.03 70.18
N THR A 255 -33.91 -11.85 70.99
CA THR A 255 -32.54 -12.21 70.59
C THR A 255 -31.90 -13.25 71.53
N LEU A 256 -31.17 -14.20 70.97
CA LEU A 256 -30.13 -14.96 71.65
C LEU A 256 -28.76 -14.36 71.28
N GLN A 257 -27.98 -13.93 72.27
CA GLN A 257 -26.64 -13.37 72.07
C GLN A 257 -25.59 -14.28 72.72
N ILE A 258 -24.54 -14.58 71.96
CA ILE A 258 -23.39 -15.38 72.40
C ILE A 258 -22.23 -14.41 72.70
N GLY A 259 -21.87 -14.28 73.98
CA GLY A 259 -20.88 -13.35 74.50
C GLY A 259 -21.37 -11.91 74.69
N ASN A 260 -20.55 -11.07 75.33
CA ASN A 260 -20.84 -9.67 75.67
C ASN A 260 -19.78 -8.68 75.17
N GLY A 261 -18.90 -9.12 74.26
CA GLY A 261 -17.70 -8.39 73.83
C GLY A 261 -16.41 -8.90 74.50
N GLY A 262 -16.51 -9.60 75.64
CA GLY A 262 -15.38 -10.31 76.24
C GLY A 262 -14.99 -11.61 75.52
N THR A 263 -14.11 -12.39 76.16
CA THR A 263 -13.51 -13.63 75.64
C THR A 263 -14.29 -14.91 75.99
N THR A 264 -15.52 -14.79 76.50
CA THR A 264 -16.38 -15.93 76.85
C THR A 264 -17.78 -15.82 76.25
N GLY A 265 -18.52 -16.93 76.29
CA GLY A 265 -19.83 -17.12 75.67
C GLY A 265 -19.75 -18.14 74.53
N SER A 266 -20.47 -19.25 74.68
CA SER A 266 -20.62 -20.28 73.63
C SER A 266 -21.94 -21.04 73.79
N ILE A 267 -22.33 -21.74 72.73
CA ILE A 267 -23.27 -22.86 72.73
C ILE A 267 -22.82 -23.85 71.64
N LEU A 268 -22.95 -25.17 71.87
CA LEU A 268 -22.36 -26.20 71.01
C LEU A 268 -23.38 -26.90 70.09
N GLY A 269 -24.61 -27.09 70.58
CA GLY A 269 -25.72 -27.64 69.82
C GLY A 269 -26.23 -26.71 68.70
N ASN A 270 -26.97 -27.28 67.75
CA ASN A 270 -27.55 -26.57 66.61
C ASN A 270 -28.54 -25.48 67.06
N ILE A 271 -28.69 -24.42 66.25
CA ILE A 271 -29.60 -23.29 66.51
C ILE A 271 -30.68 -23.20 65.43
N ILE A 272 -31.96 -23.28 65.82
CA ILE A 272 -33.08 -22.76 65.02
C ILE A 272 -33.27 -21.30 65.43
N ASN A 273 -33.02 -20.37 64.52
CA ASN A 273 -33.20 -18.94 64.73
C ASN A 273 -34.40 -18.44 63.89
N ASN A 274 -35.52 -18.11 64.55
CA ASN A 274 -36.69 -17.57 63.85
C ASN A 274 -36.79 -16.04 63.96
N THR A 275 -35.96 -15.39 64.78
CA THR A 275 -36.02 -13.94 65.07
C THR A 275 -34.64 -13.27 65.11
N GLY A 276 -33.89 -13.39 66.22
CA GLY A 276 -32.57 -12.77 66.37
C GLY A 276 -31.53 -13.69 66.99
N LEU A 277 -30.38 -13.83 66.32
CA LEU A 277 -29.17 -14.45 66.86
C LEU A 277 -28.02 -13.44 66.73
N SER A 278 -27.19 -13.28 67.76
CA SER A 278 -26.00 -12.45 67.67
C SER A 278 -24.76 -13.06 68.33
N PHE A 279 -23.58 -12.69 67.82
CA PHE A 279 -22.29 -13.15 68.30
C PHE A 279 -21.43 -11.92 68.64
N ASN A 280 -21.21 -11.70 69.94
CA ASN A 280 -20.44 -10.59 70.48
C ASN A 280 -19.22 -11.11 71.25
N ARG A 281 -18.16 -11.42 70.50
CA ARG A 281 -16.91 -12.06 70.95
C ARG A 281 -15.71 -11.27 70.39
N SER A 282 -14.69 -11.00 71.19
CA SER A 282 -13.49 -10.25 70.78
C SER A 282 -12.36 -11.12 70.20
N ASP A 283 -12.39 -12.41 70.48
CA ASP A 283 -11.48 -13.47 70.02
C ASP A 283 -12.12 -14.36 68.92
N THR A 284 -11.43 -15.44 68.55
CA THR A 284 -11.90 -16.37 67.51
C THR A 284 -12.82 -17.44 68.09
N LEU A 285 -14.12 -17.37 67.76
CA LEU A 285 -15.09 -18.41 68.05
C LEU A 285 -15.33 -19.28 66.81
N THR A 286 -15.01 -20.58 66.89
CA THR A 286 -15.47 -21.57 65.91
C THR A 286 -16.80 -22.16 66.34
N TYR A 287 -17.82 -22.08 65.49
CA TYR A 287 -19.13 -22.67 65.70
C TYR A 287 -19.41 -23.75 64.65
N SER A 288 -19.53 -24.99 65.11
CA SER A 288 -19.68 -26.20 64.30
C SER A 288 -21.12 -26.69 64.16
N GLY A 289 -22.05 -26.19 64.98
CA GLY A 289 -23.47 -26.48 64.85
C GLY A 289 -24.06 -25.89 63.57
N THR A 290 -25.24 -26.36 63.17
CA THR A 290 -26.01 -25.71 62.10
C THR A 290 -26.72 -24.46 62.63
N ILE A 291 -27.07 -23.55 61.73
CA ILE A 291 -27.99 -22.44 62.00
C ILE A 291 -29.09 -22.47 60.93
N SER A 292 -30.35 -22.59 61.35
CA SER A 292 -31.51 -22.63 60.46
C SER A 292 -32.57 -21.59 60.87
N GLY A 293 -33.68 -21.52 60.13
CA GLY A 293 -34.79 -20.59 60.42
C GLY A 293 -34.67 -19.22 59.72
N SER A 294 -35.68 -18.39 59.93
CA SER A 294 -35.90 -17.10 59.23
C SER A 294 -35.23 -15.89 59.88
N GLY A 295 -34.65 -16.05 61.07
CA GLY A 295 -34.13 -14.95 61.88
C GLY A 295 -32.84 -14.32 61.34
N SER A 296 -32.62 -13.07 61.74
CA SER A 296 -31.38 -12.33 61.46
C SER A 296 -30.21 -12.85 62.29
N VAL A 297 -28.98 -12.75 61.76
CA VAL A 297 -27.75 -13.18 62.44
C VAL A 297 -26.73 -12.03 62.45
N SER A 298 -26.42 -11.48 63.63
CA SER A 298 -25.55 -10.30 63.77
C SER A 298 -24.20 -10.61 64.41
N LYS A 299 -23.11 -10.34 63.70
CA LYS A 299 -21.72 -10.46 64.16
C LYS A 299 -21.26 -9.08 64.66
N LEU A 300 -21.25 -8.91 65.98
CA LEU A 300 -21.12 -7.63 66.69
C LEU A 300 -19.74 -7.38 67.31
N GLY A 301 -19.07 -8.44 67.78
CA GLY A 301 -17.78 -8.30 68.48
C GLY A 301 -16.58 -8.23 67.53
N ALA A 302 -15.46 -7.67 67.98
CA ALA A 302 -14.28 -7.41 67.15
C ALA A 302 -13.54 -8.67 66.63
N GLY A 303 -13.82 -9.86 67.17
CA GLY A 303 -13.11 -11.09 66.85
C GLY A 303 -13.49 -11.76 65.53
N THR A 304 -13.22 -13.06 65.42
CA THR A 304 -13.56 -13.86 64.22
C THR A 304 -14.62 -14.91 64.56
N LEU A 305 -15.75 -14.91 63.86
CA LEU A 305 -16.73 -15.99 63.92
C LEU A 305 -16.48 -16.95 62.75
N ILE A 306 -15.99 -18.15 63.03
CA ILE A 306 -15.77 -19.19 62.02
C ILE A 306 -16.96 -20.16 62.03
N LEU A 307 -17.74 -20.17 60.95
CA LEU A 307 -18.84 -21.11 60.74
C LEU A 307 -18.33 -22.34 60.00
N THR A 308 -18.10 -23.44 60.73
CA THR A 308 -17.73 -24.75 60.15
C THR A 308 -18.92 -25.68 60.00
N GLY A 309 -20.05 -25.39 60.67
CA GLY A 309 -21.34 -26.00 60.41
C GLY A 309 -22.05 -25.38 59.20
N ASN A 310 -22.87 -26.17 58.50
CA ASN A 310 -23.66 -25.67 57.37
C ASN A 310 -24.90 -24.92 57.88
N SER A 311 -25.02 -23.63 57.56
CA SER A 311 -26.21 -22.82 57.86
C SER A 311 -27.19 -22.81 56.69
N SER A 312 -28.45 -23.14 57.00
CA SER A 312 -29.62 -22.99 56.11
C SER A 312 -30.50 -21.80 56.49
N SER A 313 -30.09 -20.97 57.46
CA SER A 313 -30.84 -19.77 57.86
C SER A 313 -31.03 -18.81 56.68
N THR A 314 -32.24 -18.25 56.53
CA THR A 314 -32.59 -17.38 55.39
C THR A 314 -32.52 -15.89 55.69
N GLY A 315 -32.74 -15.48 56.94
CA GLY A 315 -32.72 -14.07 57.35
C GLY A 315 -31.35 -13.39 57.20
N THR A 316 -31.32 -12.06 57.09
CA THR A 316 -30.11 -11.27 56.79
C THR A 316 -29.00 -11.45 57.83
N LYS A 317 -27.76 -11.51 57.33
CA LYS A 317 -26.52 -11.58 58.11
C LYS A 317 -25.96 -10.16 58.22
N PHE A 318 -25.74 -9.65 59.42
CA PHE A 318 -25.11 -8.35 59.64
C PHE A 318 -23.70 -8.57 60.19
N VAL A 319 -22.68 -8.00 59.56
CA VAL A 319 -21.28 -8.10 59.98
C VAL A 319 -20.79 -6.71 60.35
N ASN A 320 -21.13 -6.29 61.56
CA ASN A 320 -20.94 -4.93 62.05
C ASN A 320 -19.55 -4.71 62.68
N SER A 321 -18.83 -5.78 63.04
CA SER A 321 -17.44 -5.69 63.50
C SER A 321 -16.68 -7.01 63.31
N GLY A 322 -15.35 -6.91 63.25
CA GLY A 322 -14.44 -8.03 63.07
C GLY A 322 -14.72 -8.86 61.81
N THR A 323 -14.48 -10.16 61.89
CA THR A 323 -14.60 -11.08 60.74
C THR A 323 -15.74 -12.08 60.89
N LEU A 324 -16.52 -12.28 59.82
CA LEU A 324 -17.35 -13.47 59.60
C LEU A 324 -16.65 -14.40 58.60
N GLN A 325 -16.25 -15.59 59.03
CA GLN A 325 -15.58 -16.58 58.19
C GLN A 325 -16.47 -17.80 57.94
N ILE A 326 -16.59 -18.20 56.67
CA ILE A 326 -17.35 -19.37 56.21
C ILE A 326 -16.34 -20.48 55.88
N GLY A 327 -16.36 -21.57 56.65
CA GLY A 327 -15.40 -22.67 56.57
C GLY A 327 -14.05 -22.37 57.23
N ASN A 328 -13.18 -23.39 57.29
CA ASN A 328 -11.85 -23.34 57.92
C ASN A 328 -10.73 -23.92 57.04
N GLY A 329 -10.94 -23.96 55.72
CA GLY A 329 -10.11 -24.66 54.74
C GLY A 329 -10.65 -26.04 54.36
N GLY A 330 -11.50 -26.64 55.21
CA GLY A 330 -12.16 -27.92 54.95
C GLY A 330 -13.33 -27.87 53.96
N THR A 331 -14.12 -28.94 53.96
CA THR A 331 -15.28 -29.15 53.07
C THR A 331 -16.63 -28.82 53.72
N THR A 332 -16.65 -28.21 54.91
CA THR A 332 -17.88 -27.83 55.65
C THR A 332 -17.91 -26.32 55.94
N GLY A 333 -19.08 -25.80 56.31
CA GLY A 333 -19.32 -24.38 56.52
C GLY A 333 -20.00 -23.74 55.31
N SER A 334 -21.25 -23.32 55.45
CA SER A 334 -22.04 -22.68 54.39
C SER A 334 -23.00 -21.66 54.97
N ILE A 335 -23.46 -20.70 54.16
CA ILE A 335 -24.51 -19.74 54.52
C ILE A 335 -25.46 -19.54 53.33
N LEU A 336 -26.70 -19.13 53.65
CA LEU A 336 -27.75 -18.74 52.72
C LEU A 336 -28.24 -17.33 53.09
N GLY A 337 -29.00 -16.66 52.22
CA GLY A 337 -29.51 -15.30 52.45
C GLY A 337 -28.44 -14.21 52.37
N ASN A 338 -28.86 -12.96 52.42
CA ASN A 338 -28.01 -11.79 52.16
C ASN A 338 -27.08 -11.45 53.34
N ILE A 339 -25.96 -10.79 53.04
CA ILE A 339 -25.01 -10.23 54.00
C ILE A 339 -24.93 -8.71 53.85
N VAL A 340 -25.09 -7.98 54.95
CA VAL A 340 -24.62 -6.61 55.10
C VAL A 340 -23.24 -6.68 55.76
N ASN A 341 -22.19 -6.37 55.00
CA ASN A 341 -20.80 -6.45 55.39
C ASN A 341 -20.26 -5.04 55.67
N ASP A 342 -20.16 -4.65 56.93
CA ASP A 342 -19.59 -3.35 57.33
C ASP A 342 -18.17 -3.50 57.90
N ALA A 343 -17.61 -4.72 57.90
CA ALA A 343 -16.27 -5.02 58.42
C ALA A 343 -15.51 -6.00 57.50
N ALA A 344 -15.58 -7.32 57.74
CA ALA A 344 -14.93 -8.32 56.89
C ALA A 344 -15.71 -9.64 56.76
N VAL A 345 -15.85 -10.12 55.52
CA VAL A 345 -16.38 -11.46 55.18
C VAL A 345 -15.28 -12.29 54.54
N VAL A 346 -15.11 -13.54 54.99
CA VAL A 346 -14.05 -14.45 54.54
C VAL A 346 -14.65 -15.79 54.11
N PHE A 347 -14.38 -16.23 52.88
CA PHE A 347 -14.71 -17.58 52.42
C PHE A 347 -13.46 -18.46 52.40
N ASN A 348 -13.41 -19.42 53.32
CA ASN A 348 -12.30 -20.34 53.52
C ASN A 348 -12.78 -21.80 53.39
N ARG A 349 -13.03 -22.25 52.16
CA ARG A 349 -13.43 -23.64 51.82
C ARG A 349 -12.48 -24.29 50.82
N GLY A 350 -12.16 -25.57 51.05
CA GLY A 350 -11.37 -26.40 50.14
C GLY A 350 -12.17 -26.94 48.95
N SER A 351 -13.49 -27.11 49.08
CA SER A 351 -14.37 -27.44 47.94
C SER A 351 -15.00 -26.18 47.33
N ALA A 352 -15.55 -26.32 46.13
CA ALA A 352 -16.40 -25.29 45.54
C ALA A 352 -17.62 -24.95 46.44
N LEU A 353 -18.11 -23.72 46.29
CA LEU A 353 -19.34 -23.18 46.90
C LEU A 353 -19.95 -22.14 45.95
N THR A 354 -21.23 -22.27 45.61
CA THR A 354 -22.01 -21.17 45.03
C THR A 354 -22.69 -20.41 46.16
N TYR A 355 -22.59 -19.08 46.15
CA TYR A 355 -23.28 -18.20 47.08
C TYR A 355 -24.14 -17.20 46.30
N SER A 356 -25.44 -17.23 46.57
CA SER A 356 -26.49 -16.55 45.80
C SER A 356 -27.19 -15.41 46.54
N GLY A 357 -26.81 -15.13 47.79
CA GLY A 357 -27.26 -13.93 48.48
C GLY A 357 -26.48 -12.71 48.01
N ASP A 358 -27.04 -11.53 48.19
CA ASP A 358 -26.34 -10.27 47.95
C ASP A 358 -25.37 -9.98 49.10
N ILE A 359 -24.20 -9.43 48.80
CA ILE A 359 -23.30 -8.81 49.78
C ILE A 359 -23.29 -7.29 49.55
N SER A 360 -23.66 -6.51 50.56
CA SER A 360 -23.64 -5.04 50.55
C SER A 360 -22.77 -4.49 51.69
N GLY A 361 -22.66 -3.16 51.82
CA GLY A 361 -21.94 -2.49 52.93
C GLY A 361 -20.54 -1.96 52.57
N LEU A 362 -19.77 -1.57 53.57
CA LEU A 362 -18.45 -0.94 53.39
C LEU A 362 -17.25 -1.90 53.54
N GLY A 363 -17.51 -3.11 54.04
CA GLY A 363 -16.49 -4.08 54.45
C GLY A 363 -15.80 -4.82 53.31
N ALA A 364 -14.64 -5.40 53.63
CA ALA A 364 -13.83 -6.17 52.68
C ALA A 364 -14.34 -7.61 52.49
N LEU A 365 -14.04 -8.20 51.33
CA LEU A 365 -14.29 -9.61 51.02
C LEU A 365 -12.94 -10.33 50.84
N SER A 366 -12.76 -11.49 51.49
CA SER A 366 -11.58 -12.32 51.27
C SER A 366 -11.93 -13.75 50.87
N LYS A 367 -11.15 -14.30 49.95
CA LYS A 367 -11.27 -15.66 49.43
C LYS A 367 -9.95 -16.40 49.68
N LEU A 368 -9.95 -17.30 50.67
CA LEU A 368 -8.74 -17.96 51.20
C LEU A 368 -8.64 -19.45 50.89
N GLY A 369 -9.78 -20.15 50.80
CA GLY A 369 -9.78 -21.61 50.64
C GLY A 369 -9.55 -22.06 49.20
N ALA A 370 -9.03 -23.27 49.01
CA ALA A 370 -8.60 -23.78 47.70
C ALA A 370 -9.70 -24.00 46.64
N GLY A 371 -10.97 -24.10 47.03
CA GLY A 371 -12.08 -24.35 46.09
C GLY A 371 -12.50 -23.13 45.26
N THR A 372 -13.46 -23.28 44.35
CA THR A 372 -14.07 -22.14 43.64
C THR A 372 -15.19 -21.51 44.47
N LEU A 373 -15.14 -20.19 44.74
CA LEU A 373 -16.31 -19.44 45.19
C LEU A 373 -17.01 -18.86 43.97
N THR A 374 -18.26 -19.25 43.71
CA THR A 374 -19.07 -18.70 42.63
C THR A 374 -20.10 -17.73 43.21
N LEU A 375 -20.02 -16.45 42.87
CA LEU A 375 -20.97 -15.43 43.29
C LEU A 375 -22.08 -15.28 42.23
N THR A 376 -23.34 -15.47 42.64
CA THR A 376 -24.52 -15.25 41.79
C THR A 376 -25.47 -14.15 42.28
N GLY A 377 -25.26 -13.62 43.49
CA GLY A 377 -25.99 -12.45 44.00
C GLY A 377 -25.56 -11.10 43.39
N SER A 378 -26.35 -10.06 43.66
CA SER A 378 -26.14 -8.66 43.25
C SER A 378 -25.31 -7.92 44.29
N ASN A 379 -24.02 -8.27 44.34
CA ASN A 379 -23.04 -7.67 45.24
C ASN A 379 -22.82 -6.18 44.95
N SER A 380 -22.82 -5.38 46.02
CA SER A 380 -22.77 -3.91 46.02
C SER A 380 -21.86 -3.33 47.10
N TYR A 381 -21.04 -4.15 47.78
CA TYR A 381 -20.08 -3.67 48.76
C TYR A 381 -18.97 -2.83 48.13
N SER A 382 -18.44 -1.85 48.87
CA SER A 382 -17.36 -0.96 48.38
C SER A 382 -15.94 -1.36 48.79
N GLY A 383 -15.80 -2.23 49.81
CA GLY A 383 -14.50 -2.70 50.28
C GLY A 383 -13.75 -3.55 49.25
N THR A 384 -12.42 -3.63 49.42
CA THR A 384 -11.56 -4.40 48.50
C THR A 384 -11.79 -5.90 48.62
N THR A 385 -11.85 -6.59 47.48
CA THR A 385 -11.85 -8.05 47.40
C THR A 385 -10.42 -8.58 47.31
N THR A 386 -10.06 -9.55 48.14
CA THR A 386 -8.72 -10.19 48.12
C THR A 386 -8.84 -11.70 47.88
N ILE A 387 -8.17 -12.21 46.85
CA ILE A 387 -8.20 -13.62 46.45
C ILE A 387 -6.81 -14.22 46.70
N ASN A 388 -6.65 -14.93 47.82
CA ASN A 388 -5.38 -15.53 48.27
C ASN A 388 -5.38 -17.07 48.21
N GLY A 389 -6.48 -17.70 47.77
CA GLY A 389 -6.54 -19.14 47.58
C GLY A 389 -7.67 -19.54 46.64
N GLY A 390 -7.42 -20.56 45.80
CA GLY A 390 -8.36 -21.06 44.80
C GLY A 390 -8.85 -19.99 43.83
N THR A 391 -10.08 -20.15 43.36
CA THR A 391 -10.69 -19.26 42.36
C THR A 391 -11.88 -18.48 42.93
N LEU A 392 -12.04 -17.23 42.51
CA LEU A 392 -13.30 -16.48 42.59
C LEU A 392 -13.94 -16.43 41.20
N GLN A 393 -15.21 -16.83 41.07
CA GLN A 393 -15.96 -16.79 39.82
C GLN A 393 -17.19 -15.88 39.97
N ILE A 394 -17.36 -14.97 39.02
CA ILE A 394 -18.47 -14.03 38.94
C ILE A 394 -19.47 -14.53 37.89
N GLY A 395 -20.66 -14.93 38.34
CA GLY A 395 -21.69 -15.56 37.51
C GLY A 395 -21.44 -17.05 37.21
N SER A 396 -22.46 -17.70 36.66
CA SER A 396 -22.47 -19.14 36.37
C SER A 396 -22.88 -19.47 34.93
N GLY A 397 -22.51 -18.60 33.98
CA GLY A 397 -22.90 -18.69 32.56
C GLY A 397 -24.23 -18.00 32.23
N GLY A 398 -24.97 -17.49 33.22
CA GLY A 398 -26.17 -16.66 33.04
C GLY A 398 -25.90 -15.16 33.29
N SER A 399 -26.96 -14.37 33.47
CA SER A 399 -26.89 -12.92 33.72
C SER A 399 -26.78 -12.53 35.20
N ALA A 400 -26.68 -13.51 36.11
CA ALA A 400 -26.57 -13.32 37.55
C ALA A 400 -25.10 -13.18 38.02
N GLY A 401 -24.88 -12.60 39.21
CA GLY A 401 -23.56 -12.48 39.86
C GLY A 401 -22.76 -11.24 39.49
N SER A 402 -22.53 -10.34 40.44
CA SER A 402 -21.65 -9.16 40.30
C SER A 402 -20.48 -9.17 41.31
N ILE A 403 -19.57 -8.22 41.13
CA ILE A 403 -18.50 -7.86 42.07
C ILE A 403 -18.33 -6.33 42.06
N ALA A 404 -17.92 -5.77 43.19
CA ALA A 404 -17.71 -4.34 43.40
C ALA A 404 -16.44 -4.11 44.25
N GLY A 405 -16.02 -2.84 44.36
CA GLY A 405 -14.71 -2.48 44.91
C GLY A 405 -13.54 -2.92 44.01
N ASN A 406 -12.30 -2.66 44.45
CA ASN A 406 -11.08 -3.15 43.79
C ASN A 406 -10.86 -4.65 44.06
N VAL A 407 -10.07 -5.32 43.21
CA VAL A 407 -9.67 -6.72 43.39
C VAL A 407 -8.15 -6.87 43.45
N VAL A 408 -7.67 -7.52 44.51
CA VAL A 408 -6.33 -8.09 44.61
C VAL A 408 -6.43 -9.59 44.30
N ASN A 409 -6.08 -9.98 43.08
CA ASN A 409 -6.15 -11.35 42.58
C ASN A 409 -4.76 -12.01 42.65
N ASN A 410 -4.51 -12.83 43.66
CA ASN A 410 -3.24 -13.55 43.80
C ASN A 410 -3.32 -15.01 43.32
N THR A 411 -4.52 -15.60 43.12
CA THR A 411 -4.67 -17.03 42.78
C THR A 411 -5.66 -17.40 41.69
N GLY A 412 -6.63 -16.55 41.33
CA GLY A 412 -7.54 -16.81 40.20
C GLY A 412 -8.88 -16.07 40.25
N LEU A 413 -9.22 -15.38 39.16
CA LEU A 413 -10.48 -14.67 38.96
C LEU A 413 -11.12 -15.06 37.61
N ILE A 414 -12.41 -15.39 37.61
CA ILE A 414 -13.17 -15.75 36.41
C ILE A 414 -14.41 -14.87 36.28
N PHE A 415 -14.65 -14.32 35.09
CA PHE A 415 -15.93 -13.69 34.74
C PHE A 415 -16.71 -14.60 33.77
N ASN A 416 -17.83 -15.14 34.25
CA ASN A 416 -18.67 -16.10 33.55
C ASN A 416 -20.13 -15.62 33.52
N ARG A 417 -20.38 -14.55 32.76
CA ARG A 417 -21.71 -13.95 32.53
C ARG A 417 -22.10 -14.01 31.05
N SER A 418 -23.38 -14.27 30.75
CA SER A 418 -23.89 -14.29 29.37
C SER A 418 -24.19 -12.91 28.79
N ASN A 419 -24.42 -11.90 29.64
CA ASN A 419 -24.63 -10.52 29.25
C ASN A 419 -23.51 -9.62 29.76
N ASP A 420 -23.46 -8.41 29.22
CA ASP A 420 -22.43 -7.43 29.47
C ASP A 420 -22.29 -7.02 30.94
N LEU A 421 -21.06 -6.67 31.34
CA LEU A 421 -20.69 -6.14 32.64
C LEU A 421 -19.59 -5.10 32.47
N THR A 422 -19.88 -3.85 32.83
CA THR A 422 -18.85 -2.85 33.08
C THR A 422 -18.33 -3.01 34.50
N TYR A 423 -17.01 -3.07 34.65
CA TYR A 423 -16.31 -3.17 35.93
C TYR A 423 -15.25 -2.06 36.04
N SER A 424 -15.46 -1.16 37.01
CA SER A 424 -14.66 0.04 37.23
C SER A 424 -13.57 -0.10 38.30
N GLY A 425 -13.59 -1.19 39.07
CA GLY A 425 -12.53 -1.49 40.03
C GLY A 425 -11.21 -1.85 39.35
N VAL A 426 -10.11 -1.61 40.04
CA VAL A 426 -8.78 -2.03 39.60
C VAL A 426 -8.56 -3.50 39.97
N ILE A 427 -8.30 -4.34 38.97
CA ILE A 427 -7.77 -5.70 39.14
C ILE A 427 -6.23 -5.63 39.20
N SER A 428 -5.67 -6.15 40.28
CA SER A 428 -4.24 -6.17 40.62
C SER A 428 -3.79 -7.56 41.07
N GLY A 429 -2.49 -7.78 41.26
CA GLY A 429 -1.92 -9.06 41.75
C GLY A 429 -1.35 -9.96 40.66
N GLY A 430 -1.00 -11.21 41.03
CA GLY A 430 -0.31 -12.17 40.17
C GLY A 430 -1.14 -13.36 39.67
N GLY A 431 -2.41 -13.49 40.08
CA GLY A 431 -3.27 -14.61 39.72
C GLY A 431 -3.81 -14.53 38.27
N PRO A 432 -4.25 -15.65 37.69
CA PRO A 432 -4.87 -15.65 36.37
C PRO A 432 -6.22 -14.91 36.35
N LEU A 433 -6.56 -14.31 35.21
CA LEU A 433 -7.86 -13.74 34.89
C LEU A 433 -8.46 -14.45 33.66
N THR A 434 -9.59 -15.13 33.83
CA THR A 434 -10.30 -15.77 32.70
C THR A 434 -11.63 -15.08 32.42
N LYS A 435 -11.79 -14.60 31.18
CA LYS A 435 -13.06 -14.13 30.63
C LYS A 435 -13.70 -15.28 29.85
N LEU A 436 -14.77 -15.86 30.40
CA LEU A 436 -15.34 -17.13 29.97
C LEU A 436 -16.76 -17.02 29.41
N GLY A 437 -17.60 -16.15 29.98
CA GLY A 437 -19.00 -16.00 29.58
C GLY A 437 -19.17 -15.16 28.31
N GLY A 438 -20.26 -15.37 27.57
CA GLY A 438 -20.48 -14.82 26.23
C GLY A 438 -20.67 -13.29 26.12
N GLY A 439 -21.00 -12.58 27.20
CA GLY A 439 -21.20 -11.13 27.18
C GLY A 439 -19.90 -10.32 27.07
N THR A 440 -19.97 -9.00 27.03
CA THR A 440 -18.81 -8.10 27.08
C THR A 440 -18.36 -7.86 28.53
N LEU A 441 -17.08 -8.03 28.83
CA LEU A 441 -16.48 -7.51 30.08
C LEU A 441 -15.76 -6.21 29.75
N THR A 442 -16.34 -5.08 30.17
CA THR A 442 -15.76 -3.74 29.93
C THR A 442 -14.98 -3.30 31.16
N LEU A 443 -13.67 -3.14 31.02
CA LEU A 443 -12.76 -2.70 32.09
C LEU A 443 -12.47 -1.20 31.96
N THR A 444 -13.06 -0.40 32.84
CA THR A 444 -12.84 1.07 32.89
C THR A 444 -11.84 1.51 33.96
N GLY A 445 -11.51 0.61 34.90
CA GLY A 445 -10.36 0.76 35.79
C GLY A 445 -9.02 0.54 35.08
N ASN A 446 -7.93 1.03 35.67
CA ASN A 446 -6.56 0.83 35.15
C ASN A 446 -5.92 -0.42 35.77
N ASN A 447 -5.95 -1.55 35.06
CA ASN A 447 -5.68 -2.88 35.64
C ASN A 447 -4.20 -3.25 35.62
N THR A 448 -3.61 -3.37 36.80
CA THR A 448 -2.20 -3.65 37.06
C THR A 448 -1.89 -5.14 37.28
N LEU A 449 -2.88 -6.03 37.14
CA LEU A 449 -2.71 -7.48 37.19
C LEU A 449 -1.58 -7.97 36.27
N VAL A 450 -0.63 -8.76 36.79
CA VAL A 450 0.50 -9.31 36.02
C VAL A 450 0.40 -10.80 35.69
N GLY A 451 -0.56 -11.52 36.30
CA GLY A 451 -0.83 -12.94 35.98
C GLY A 451 -1.38 -13.13 34.56
N THR A 452 -1.51 -14.38 34.10
CA THR A 452 -2.02 -14.67 32.75
C THR A 452 -3.46 -14.18 32.56
N LYS A 453 -3.78 -13.69 31.36
CA LYS A 453 -5.13 -13.27 30.98
C LYS A 453 -5.62 -14.11 29.80
N THR A 454 -6.78 -14.74 29.93
CA THR A 454 -7.34 -15.63 28.91
C THR A 454 -8.77 -15.23 28.59
N ILE A 455 -9.08 -15.04 27.31
CA ILE A 455 -10.39 -14.65 26.81
C ILE A 455 -10.93 -15.84 26.00
N SER A 456 -11.64 -16.74 26.69
CA SER A 456 -12.18 -17.98 26.12
C SER A 456 -13.62 -17.85 25.60
N GLY A 457 -14.24 -16.69 25.76
CA GLY A 457 -15.59 -16.44 25.27
C GLY A 457 -16.02 -14.98 25.41
N GLY A 458 -16.83 -14.51 24.46
CA GLY A 458 -17.31 -13.13 24.38
C GLY A 458 -16.18 -12.10 24.22
N VAL A 459 -16.50 -10.84 24.49
CA VAL A 459 -15.55 -9.72 24.36
C VAL A 459 -14.89 -9.38 25.69
N LEU A 460 -13.58 -9.12 25.70
CA LEU A 460 -12.90 -8.32 26.72
C LEU A 460 -12.64 -6.91 26.16
N GLN A 461 -13.34 -5.91 26.67
CA GLN A 461 -13.21 -4.53 26.23
C GLN A 461 -12.39 -3.70 27.23
N ILE A 462 -11.42 -2.94 26.73
CA ILE A 462 -10.58 -2.03 27.50
C ILE A 462 -11.05 -0.59 27.27
N GLY A 463 -11.60 0.04 28.31
CA GLY A 463 -12.26 1.34 28.25
C GLY A 463 -13.71 1.31 27.73
N ASP A 464 -14.42 2.41 27.88
CA ASP A 464 -15.84 2.60 27.52
C ASP A 464 -16.07 3.71 26.46
N GLY A 465 -14.98 4.19 25.85
CA GLY A 465 -14.97 5.38 24.99
C GLY A 465 -14.48 6.63 25.73
N GLY A 466 -14.48 6.64 27.06
CA GLY A 466 -13.84 7.67 27.87
C GLY A 466 -12.31 7.62 27.86
N VAL A 467 -11.69 8.35 28.80
CA VAL A 467 -10.23 8.47 28.94
C VAL A 467 -9.60 7.48 29.94
N SER A 468 -10.37 6.53 30.49
CA SER A 468 -9.89 5.49 31.41
C SER A 468 -10.04 4.08 30.85
N GLY A 469 -9.40 3.12 31.51
CA GLY A 469 -9.38 1.71 31.11
C GLY A 469 -8.02 1.30 30.56
N SER A 470 -7.36 0.35 31.23
CA SER A 470 -6.12 -0.24 30.74
C SER A 470 -5.93 -1.66 31.28
N ILE A 471 -5.05 -2.42 30.63
CA ILE A 471 -4.62 -3.74 31.08
C ILE A 471 -3.13 -3.94 30.73
N ALA A 472 -2.32 -4.33 31.72
CA ALA A 472 -0.90 -4.62 31.51
C ALA A 472 -0.67 -6.08 31.05
N GLY A 473 0.47 -6.36 30.40
CA GLY A 473 0.91 -7.73 30.10
C GLY A 473 0.10 -8.48 29.04
N ASN A 474 0.55 -9.70 28.73
CA ASN A 474 0.09 -10.49 27.57
C ASN A 474 -1.36 -11.00 27.71
N LEU A 475 -2.03 -11.19 26.58
CA LEU A 475 -3.38 -11.75 26.47
C LEU A 475 -3.37 -13.03 25.63
N ILE A 476 -4.06 -14.07 26.10
CA ILE A 476 -4.45 -15.23 25.30
C ILE A 476 -5.89 -14.96 24.84
N ASN A 477 -6.07 -14.54 23.60
CA ASN A 477 -7.33 -14.19 22.99
C ASN A 477 -7.84 -15.34 22.12
N ASP A 478 -8.77 -16.13 22.65
CA ASP A 478 -9.45 -17.22 21.93
C ASP A 478 -10.89 -16.84 21.53
N SER A 479 -11.26 -15.55 21.65
CA SER A 479 -12.58 -15.04 21.29
C SER A 479 -12.48 -13.61 20.71
N ASN A 480 -12.66 -12.55 21.50
CA ASN A 480 -12.42 -11.17 21.04
C ASN A 480 -11.85 -10.27 22.14
N VAL A 481 -10.87 -9.43 21.78
CA VAL A 481 -10.36 -8.32 22.60
C VAL A 481 -10.63 -7.01 21.87
N SER A 482 -11.26 -6.05 22.55
CA SER A 482 -11.53 -4.72 22.00
C SER A 482 -10.94 -3.57 22.83
N PHE A 483 -10.60 -2.48 22.16
CA PHE A 483 -10.03 -1.28 22.76
C PHE A 483 -10.90 -0.07 22.42
N ASN A 484 -11.58 0.48 23.43
CA ASN A 484 -12.51 1.59 23.31
C ASN A 484 -12.04 2.77 24.18
N ARG A 485 -11.17 3.60 23.59
CA ARG A 485 -10.46 4.71 24.23
C ARG A 485 -10.51 5.91 23.28
N SER A 486 -10.75 7.12 23.79
CA SER A 486 -10.77 8.37 22.99
C SER A 486 -9.40 9.07 22.92
N ASP A 487 -8.51 8.78 23.87
CA ASP A 487 -7.11 9.21 23.93
C ASP A 487 -6.14 8.17 23.35
N SER A 488 -4.84 8.50 23.36
CA SER A 488 -3.80 7.59 22.86
C SER A 488 -3.39 6.55 23.92
N LEU A 489 -3.58 5.26 23.60
CA LEU A 489 -3.16 4.14 24.43
C LEU A 489 -1.99 3.39 23.78
N LEU A 490 -0.87 3.31 24.48
CA LEU A 490 0.20 2.35 24.17
C LEU A 490 -0.10 1.02 24.86
N TYR A 491 -0.11 -0.06 24.10
CA TYR A 491 -0.20 -1.43 24.63
C TYR A 491 1.00 -2.27 24.17
N THR A 492 1.78 -2.75 25.15
CA THR A 492 3.08 -3.41 24.97
C THR A 492 3.06 -4.91 25.19
N GLY A 493 1.92 -5.48 25.58
CA GLY A 493 1.78 -6.92 25.76
C GLY A 493 1.65 -7.65 24.41
N VAL A 494 1.97 -8.93 24.42
CA VAL A 494 1.73 -9.83 23.27
C VAL A 494 0.33 -10.43 23.37
N ILE A 495 -0.40 -10.42 22.25
CA ILE A 495 -1.72 -11.03 22.09
C ILE A 495 -1.59 -12.28 21.22
N THR A 496 -1.94 -13.45 21.76
CA THR A 496 -1.92 -14.75 21.08
C THR A 496 -3.34 -15.34 21.00
N GLY A 497 -3.49 -16.56 20.46
CA GLY A 497 -4.76 -17.31 20.46
C GLY A 497 -5.49 -17.28 19.12
N VAL A 498 -6.73 -17.80 19.07
CA VAL A 498 -7.50 -17.91 17.80
C VAL A 498 -8.44 -16.73 17.50
N GLY A 499 -8.65 -15.84 18.48
CA GLY A 499 -9.62 -14.75 18.45
C GLY A 499 -9.21 -13.53 17.62
N SER A 500 -10.13 -12.57 17.52
CA SER A 500 -9.98 -11.32 16.76
C SER A 500 -9.72 -10.11 17.67
N LEU A 501 -9.15 -9.04 17.10
CA LEU A 501 -8.95 -7.74 17.79
C LEU A 501 -9.84 -6.67 17.19
N THR A 502 -10.49 -5.84 18.02
CA THR A 502 -11.32 -4.71 17.54
C THR A 502 -10.87 -3.37 18.12
N LYS A 503 -10.39 -2.47 17.28
CA LYS A 503 -10.10 -1.07 17.61
C LYS A 503 -11.40 -0.26 17.47
N LEU A 504 -11.98 0.15 18.59
CA LEU A 504 -13.38 0.61 18.67
C LEU A 504 -13.58 2.11 18.97
N GLY A 505 -12.68 2.75 19.74
CA GLY A 505 -12.84 4.16 20.12
C GLY A 505 -11.96 5.12 19.32
N ALA A 506 -12.35 6.40 19.24
CA ALA A 506 -11.73 7.46 18.42
C ALA A 506 -10.23 7.74 18.62
N GLY A 507 -9.62 7.26 19.70
CA GLY A 507 -8.21 7.52 20.03
C GLY A 507 -7.20 6.79 19.14
N THR A 508 -5.91 6.89 19.47
CA THR A 508 -4.85 6.08 18.83
C THR A 508 -4.47 4.89 19.70
N LEU A 509 -4.67 3.67 19.21
CA LEU A 509 -4.08 2.48 19.82
C LEU A 509 -2.72 2.23 19.18
N THR A 510 -1.65 2.17 19.97
CA THR A 510 -0.32 1.77 19.50
C THR A 510 -0.01 0.36 20.00
N LEU A 511 0.19 -0.58 19.08
CA LEU A 511 0.62 -1.95 19.40
C LEU A 511 2.12 -2.08 19.18
N THR A 512 2.82 -2.64 20.17
CA THR A 512 4.28 -2.90 20.11
C THR A 512 4.68 -4.34 20.46
N GLY A 513 3.69 -5.21 20.67
CA GLY A 513 3.91 -6.64 20.87
C GLY A 513 3.98 -7.41 19.54
N ASN A 514 4.88 -8.39 19.45
CA ASN A 514 4.90 -9.39 18.39
C ASN A 514 3.68 -10.32 18.51
N ASN A 515 2.53 -9.87 18.00
CA ASN A 515 1.24 -10.55 18.18
C ASN A 515 1.10 -11.76 17.25
N SER A 516 0.28 -12.73 17.66
CA SER A 516 0.07 -13.99 16.91
C SER A 516 -1.39 -14.44 16.84
N TYR A 517 -2.35 -13.58 17.21
CA TYR A 517 -3.77 -13.93 17.15
C TYR A 517 -4.24 -14.11 15.70
N SER A 518 -5.07 -15.11 15.43
CA SER A 518 -5.44 -15.49 14.04
C SER A 518 -6.77 -14.96 13.52
N GLY A 519 -7.66 -14.43 14.37
CA GLY A 519 -9.01 -14.01 13.97
C GLY A 519 -9.10 -12.68 13.21
N GLY A 520 -7.97 -12.11 12.79
CA GLY A 520 -7.91 -10.81 12.11
C GLY A 520 -8.10 -9.61 13.04
N THR A 521 -8.01 -8.41 12.46
CA THR A 521 -8.10 -7.13 13.16
C THR A 521 -9.16 -6.24 12.51
N SER A 522 -10.07 -5.67 13.29
CA SER A 522 -11.12 -4.75 12.82
C SER A 522 -10.88 -3.32 13.31
N LEU A 523 -11.01 -2.34 12.41
CA LEU A 523 -10.82 -0.91 12.67
C LEU A 523 -12.16 -0.16 12.55
N SER A 524 -12.86 0.03 13.67
CA SER A 524 -14.16 0.72 13.70
C SER A 524 -14.05 2.23 13.80
N ASP A 525 -13.07 2.75 14.54
CA ASP A 525 -12.88 4.20 14.76
C ASP A 525 -11.43 4.53 15.13
N GLY A 526 -11.05 5.81 15.01
CA GLY A 526 -9.74 6.36 15.34
C GLY A 526 -8.60 5.72 14.55
N THR A 527 -7.40 5.65 15.15
CA THR A 527 -6.19 5.10 14.48
C THR A 527 -5.64 3.87 15.21
N LEU A 528 -5.24 2.84 14.46
CA LEU A 528 -4.32 1.80 14.93
C LEU A 528 -2.92 2.10 14.40
N SER A 529 -1.91 2.17 15.28
CA SER A 529 -0.52 2.43 14.89
C SER A 529 0.39 1.24 15.18
N ILE A 530 1.25 0.94 14.21
CA ILE A 530 2.18 -0.20 14.20
C ILE A 530 3.55 0.21 13.65
N SER A 531 4.57 -0.61 13.93
CA SER A 531 5.92 -0.53 13.34
C SER A 531 6.35 -1.83 12.64
N ALA A 532 5.60 -2.92 12.79
CA ALA A 532 5.80 -4.18 12.08
C ALA A 532 4.45 -4.89 11.84
N ASP A 533 4.34 -5.67 10.77
CA ASP A 533 3.09 -6.36 10.39
C ASP A 533 2.58 -7.32 11.46
N ASN A 534 3.47 -8.05 12.13
CA ASN A 534 3.10 -8.99 13.19
C ASN A 534 2.49 -8.29 14.42
N HIS A 535 2.52 -6.96 14.53
CA HIS A 535 1.72 -6.25 15.54
C HIS A 535 0.21 -6.37 15.29
N LEU A 536 -0.22 -6.77 14.08
CA LEU A 536 -1.61 -7.05 13.70
C LEU A 536 -2.03 -8.53 13.87
N GLY A 537 -1.17 -9.38 14.43
CA GLY A 537 -1.44 -10.81 14.65
C GLY A 537 -0.83 -11.73 13.57
N SER A 538 -1.43 -12.89 13.32
CA SER A 538 -1.02 -13.79 12.23
C SER A 538 -1.35 -13.16 10.85
N PRO A 539 -0.45 -13.20 9.84
CA PRO A 539 -0.69 -12.57 8.53
C PRO A 539 -1.80 -13.20 7.69
N LEU A 540 -2.34 -14.36 8.10
CA LEU A 540 -3.55 -14.96 7.53
C LEU A 540 -4.84 -14.30 8.05
N GLY A 541 -4.76 -13.48 9.10
CA GLY A 541 -5.87 -12.68 9.61
C GLY A 541 -5.91 -11.31 8.92
N SER A 542 -7.01 -11.04 8.21
CA SER A 542 -7.25 -9.79 7.46
C SER A 542 -7.36 -8.55 8.36
N LEU A 543 -7.24 -7.38 7.72
CA LEU A 543 -7.53 -6.08 8.34
C LEU A 543 -8.86 -5.53 7.80
N THR A 544 -9.91 -5.54 8.62
CA THR A 544 -11.25 -5.07 8.23
C THR A 544 -11.46 -3.62 8.62
N ALA A 545 -11.55 -2.72 7.65
CA ALA A 545 -11.88 -1.32 7.85
C ALA A 545 -13.40 -1.13 7.96
N LEU A 546 -13.84 -0.62 9.11
CA LEU A 546 -15.23 -0.27 9.43
C LEU A 546 -15.40 1.24 9.68
N GLY A 547 -14.32 2.01 9.59
CA GLY A 547 -14.27 3.47 9.76
C GLY A 547 -12.96 3.99 10.34
N GLY A 548 -12.17 3.13 10.99
CA GLY A 548 -10.87 3.48 11.57
C GLY A 548 -9.69 3.40 10.58
N GLY A 549 -8.66 4.21 10.83
CA GLY A 549 -7.42 4.28 10.04
C GLY A 549 -6.25 3.46 10.60
N LEU A 550 -5.23 3.27 9.76
CA LEU A 550 -3.97 2.60 10.08
C LEU A 550 -2.79 3.59 9.95
N ARG A 551 -1.87 3.63 10.92
CA ARG A 551 -0.62 4.42 10.84
C ARG A 551 0.61 3.53 10.92
N VAL A 552 1.34 3.42 9.81
CA VAL A 552 2.55 2.59 9.70
C VAL A 552 3.79 3.45 9.95
N THR A 553 4.54 3.16 11.01
CA THR A 553 5.60 4.06 11.53
C THR A 553 7.04 3.69 11.15
N SER A 554 7.25 2.54 10.52
CA SER A 554 8.54 2.11 9.97
C SER A 554 8.33 1.16 8.80
N SER A 555 9.30 1.09 7.88
CA SER A 555 9.10 0.41 6.59
C SER A 555 9.03 -1.11 6.74
N HIS A 556 7.95 -1.71 6.26
CA HIS A 556 7.77 -3.16 6.18
C HIS A 556 6.76 -3.55 5.10
N ALA A 557 6.73 -4.84 4.75
CA ALA A 557 5.66 -5.40 3.93
C ALA A 557 4.52 -5.97 4.80
N THR A 558 3.38 -6.25 4.17
CA THR A 558 2.32 -7.12 4.69
C THR A 558 1.87 -8.07 3.59
N SER A 559 1.40 -9.27 3.97
CA SER A 559 0.71 -10.20 3.07
C SER A 559 -0.75 -10.44 3.48
N ARG A 560 -1.31 -9.53 4.30
CA ARG A 560 -2.73 -9.53 4.70
C ARG A 560 -3.59 -8.95 3.61
N ASP A 561 -4.79 -9.50 3.48
CA ASP A 561 -5.87 -8.84 2.77
C ASP A 561 -6.55 -7.77 3.64
N PHE A 562 -7.02 -6.70 3.01
CA PHE A 562 -7.70 -5.56 3.60
C PHE A 562 -9.16 -5.56 3.13
N VAL A 563 -10.11 -5.55 4.06
CA VAL A 563 -11.55 -5.56 3.76
C VAL A 563 -12.13 -4.17 4.01
N LEU A 564 -12.43 -3.46 2.93
CA LEU A 564 -12.92 -2.08 2.91
C LEU A 564 -14.45 -2.03 3.04
N SER A 565 -14.97 -2.47 4.19
CA SER A 565 -16.40 -2.38 4.53
C SER A 565 -16.87 -0.95 4.84
N SER A 566 -15.92 -0.05 5.08
CA SER A 566 -16.05 1.41 5.10
C SER A 566 -14.71 2.00 4.63
N GLY A 567 -14.61 3.33 4.56
CA GLY A 567 -13.38 4.01 4.17
C GLY A 567 -12.19 3.67 5.10
N LEU A 568 -10.99 3.60 4.52
CA LEU A 568 -9.73 3.36 5.24
C LEU A 568 -8.73 4.47 4.94
N SER A 569 -8.26 5.17 5.97
CA SER A 569 -7.07 6.02 5.86
C SER A 569 -5.82 5.24 6.25
N ILE A 570 -4.79 5.25 5.40
CA ILE A 570 -3.45 4.72 5.70
C ILE A 570 -2.47 5.89 5.74
N ASP A 571 -1.99 6.19 6.93
CA ASP A 571 -0.99 7.23 7.22
C ASP A 571 0.41 6.64 7.26
N ILE A 572 1.31 7.21 6.46
CA ILE A 572 2.70 6.76 6.29
C ILE A 572 3.62 7.98 6.41
N PRO A 573 4.42 8.13 7.48
CA PRO A 573 5.35 9.24 7.66
C PRO A 573 6.44 9.31 6.56
N ALA A 574 7.14 10.45 6.50
CA ALA A 574 8.28 10.64 5.60
C ALA A 574 9.33 9.53 5.76
N SER A 575 9.94 9.12 4.64
CA SER A 575 10.92 8.03 4.56
C SER A 575 10.42 6.63 4.99
N VAL A 576 9.12 6.45 5.23
CA VAL A 576 8.51 5.13 5.47
C VAL A 576 7.88 4.58 4.18
N THR A 577 8.03 3.28 3.97
CA THR A 577 7.44 2.54 2.85
C THR A 577 6.65 1.33 3.37
N TYR A 578 5.36 1.26 3.03
CA TYR A 578 4.50 0.11 3.35
C TYR A 578 4.17 -0.65 2.08
N THR A 579 4.53 -1.94 2.00
CA THR A 579 4.29 -2.77 0.81
C THR A 579 3.16 -3.77 1.06
N ALA A 580 2.00 -3.56 0.44
CA ALA A 580 0.86 -4.45 0.52
C ALA A 580 0.92 -5.53 -0.59
N ASN A 581 1.31 -6.74 -0.21
CA ASN A 581 1.31 -7.92 -1.09
C ASN A 581 -0.08 -8.58 -1.17
N GLY A 582 -0.87 -8.48 -0.11
CA GLY A 582 -2.27 -8.94 -0.09
C GLY A 582 -3.21 -7.97 -0.78
N LEU A 583 -4.47 -8.36 -0.91
CA LEU A 583 -5.50 -7.66 -1.69
C LEU A 583 -6.23 -6.60 -0.87
N PHE A 584 -6.48 -5.43 -1.45
CA PHE A 584 -7.56 -4.56 -1.00
C PHE A 584 -8.87 -4.96 -1.69
N MET A 585 -9.89 -5.25 -0.89
CA MET A 585 -11.19 -5.78 -1.34
C MET A 585 -12.33 -4.91 -0.81
N GLY A 586 -13.28 -4.54 -1.68
CA GLY A 586 -14.50 -3.81 -1.31
C GLY A 586 -14.52 -2.35 -1.79
N THR A 587 -15.72 -1.89 -2.13
CA THR A 587 -15.98 -0.64 -2.87
C THR A 587 -16.03 0.61 -1.98
N SER A 588 -15.16 0.70 -0.96
CA SER A 588 -15.03 1.89 -0.11
C SER A 588 -13.72 2.62 -0.37
N LEU A 589 -13.70 3.93 -0.10
CA LEU A 589 -12.56 4.81 -0.38
C LEU A 589 -11.30 4.38 0.37
N LEU A 590 -10.22 4.10 -0.37
CA LEU A 590 -8.86 4.00 0.17
C LEU A 590 -8.20 5.39 0.14
N THR A 591 -7.85 5.92 1.32
CA THR A 591 -7.23 7.24 1.48
C THR A 591 -5.77 7.07 1.91
N LYS A 592 -4.82 7.61 1.15
CA LYS A 592 -3.39 7.60 1.44
C LYS A 592 -2.96 8.95 2.01
N THR A 593 -2.51 8.96 3.26
CA THR A 593 -2.04 10.15 3.98
C THR A 593 -0.57 9.99 4.42
N GLY A 594 0.02 11.06 4.95
CA GLY A 594 1.45 11.13 5.32
C GLY A 594 2.41 11.15 4.12
N ALA A 595 3.63 11.65 4.31
CA ALA A 595 4.58 11.92 3.22
C ALA A 595 5.32 10.68 2.64
N GLY A 596 5.15 9.48 3.21
CA GLY A 596 5.79 8.25 2.75
C GLY A 596 5.03 7.53 1.62
N THR A 597 5.46 6.31 1.31
CA THR A 597 5.00 5.52 0.15
C THR A 597 4.14 4.33 0.57
N LEU A 598 2.97 4.17 -0.08
CA LEU A 598 2.20 2.92 -0.09
C LEU A 598 2.43 2.21 -1.42
N ILE A 599 3.03 1.02 -1.40
CA ILE A 599 3.22 0.18 -2.59
C ILE A 599 2.13 -0.91 -2.63
N LEU A 600 1.37 -0.95 -3.71
CA LEU A 600 0.33 -1.92 -4.00
C LEU A 600 0.86 -3.03 -4.92
N LYS A 601 1.10 -4.22 -4.37
CA LYS A 601 1.49 -5.43 -5.13
C LYS A 601 0.35 -6.44 -5.28
N GLY A 602 -0.67 -6.39 -4.42
CA GLY A 602 -1.90 -7.15 -4.58
C GLY A 602 -2.64 -6.84 -5.89
N ALA A 603 -3.50 -7.76 -6.33
CA ALA A 603 -4.40 -7.57 -7.46
C ALA A 603 -5.69 -6.86 -7.00
N ASN A 604 -5.60 -5.55 -6.74
CA ASN A 604 -6.68 -4.76 -6.12
C ASN A 604 -7.76 -4.36 -7.14
N THR A 605 -8.45 -5.36 -7.70
CA THR A 605 -9.53 -5.16 -8.69
C THR A 605 -10.80 -4.55 -8.10
N ASP A 606 -11.06 -4.84 -6.82
CA ASP A 606 -12.37 -4.67 -6.19
C ASP A 606 -12.53 -3.35 -5.43
N VAL A 607 -11.49 -2.51 -5.39
CA VAL A 607 -11.54 -1.18 -4.78
C VAL A 607 -12.10 -0.19 -5.79
N SER A 608 -13.17 0.53 -5.45
CA SER A 608 -13.77 1.55 -6.33
C SER A 608 -12.87 2.78 -6.48
N ASP A 609 -12.75 3.60 -5.45
CA ASP A 609 -12.10 4.92 -5.55
C ASP A 609 -10.96 5.11 -4.55
N LYS A 610 -10.08 6.08 -4.83
CA LYS A 610 -8.89 6.40 -4.02
C LYS A 610 -8.75 7.91 -3.82
N SER A 611 -8.17 8.30 -2.70
CA SER A 611 -7.61 9.64 -2.49
C SER A 611 -6.14 9.52 -2.08
N ILE A 612 -5.27 10.36 -2.66
CA ILE A 612 -3.85 10.46 -2.33
C ILE A 612 -3.63 11.88 -1.81
N ASP A 613 -3.78 12.05 -0.50
CA ASP A 613 -3.73 13.36 0.16
C ASP A 613 -2.29 13.81 0.42
N ALA A 614 -1.36 12.85 0.55
CA ALA A 614 0.06 13.11 0.75
C ALA A 614 0.93 11.91 0.36
N GLY A 615 2.19 12.17 0.02
CA GLY A 615 3.19 11.16 -0.32
C GLY A 615 2.87 10.41 -1.62
N VAL A 616 3.33 9.17 -1.72
CA VAL A 616 3.21 8.37 -2.95
C VAL A 616 2.24 7.19 -2.76
N LEU A 617 1.34 6.99 -3.71
CA LEU A 617 0.68 5.71 -3.96
C LEU A 617 1.31 5.07 -5.20
N GLN A 618 1.95 3.92 -5.04
CA GLN A 618 2.70 3.25 -6.09
C GLN A 618 2.05 1.90 -6.45
N VAL A 619 1.84 1.63 -7.73
CA VAL A 619 1.31 0.37 -8.26
C VAL A 619 2.46 -0.49 -8.78
N GLY A 620 2.74 -1.61 -8.11
CA GLY A 620 3.89 -2.48 -8.35
C GLY A 620 5.23 -1.94 -7.84
N ASP A 621 6.27 -2.77 -7.90
CA ASP A 621 7.63 -2.51 -7.42
C ASP A 621 8.72 -2.84 -8.44
N GLY A 622 8.40 -2.78 -9.73
CA GLY A 622 9.26 -3.21 -10.83
C GLY A 622 9.12 -4.70 -11.18
N GLY A 623 8.32 -5.45 -10.43
CA GLY A 623 7.89 -6.81 -10.79
C GLY A 623 6.63 -6.85 -11.67
N THR A 624 6.11 -8.07 -11.88
CA THR A 624 4.88 -8.36 -12.63
C THR A 624 3.62 -8.47 -11.76
N THR A 625 3.57 -7.73 -10.65
CA THR A 625 2.47 -7.75 -9.67
C THR A 625 2.05 -6.34 -9.30
N GLY A 626 0.75 -6.12 -9.09
CA GLY A 626 0.15 -4.86 -8.66
C GLY A 626 -0.95 -4.39 -9.60
N THR A 627 -2.16 -4.20 -9.08
CA THR A 627 -3.30 -3.69 -9.86
C THR A 627 -3.97 -2.54 -9.12
N LEU A 628 -4.49 -1.58 -9.90
CA LEU A 628 -5.35 -0.49 -9.45
C LEU A 628 -6.48 -0.32 -10.48
N THR A 629 -7.72 -0.26 -10.02
CA THR A 629 -8.93 -0.03 -10.83
C THR A 629 -9.62 1.27 -10.39
N GLY A 630 -10.69 1.71 -11.08
CA GLY A 630 -11.55 2.84 -10.68
C GLY A 630 -10.83 4.17 -10.43
N ASN A 631 -11.52 5.17 -9.88
CA ASN A 631 -11.06 6.57 -9.97
C ASN A 631 -10.08 6.94 -8.84
N THR A 632 -9.18 7.90 -9.13
CA THR A 632 -8.17 8.38 -8.17
C THR A 632 -8.17 9.90 -8.08
N LEU A 633 -8.47 10.42 -6.89
CA LEU A 633 -8.18 11.80 -6.50
C LEU A 633 -6.71 11.89 -6.06
N ASN A 634 -5.83 12.35 -6.94
CA ASN A 634 -4.41 12.51 -6.70
C ASN A 634 -4.09 13.97 -6.32
N ASN A 635 -3.75 14.22 -5.05
CA ASN A 635 -3.26 15.52 -4.58
C ASN A 635 -1.78 15.49 -4.18
N ALA A 636 -1.06 14.41 -4.51
CA ALA A 636 0.37 14.29 -4.23
C ALA A 636 1.11 13.54 -5.35
N THR A 637 1.21 12.20 -5.30
CA THR A 637 1.83 11.42 -6.39
C THR A 637 1.18 10.04 -6.56
N LEU A 638 0.75 9.75 -7.78
CA LEU A 638 0.39 8.41 -8.25
C LEU A 638 1.54 7.89 -9.12
N ALA A 639 2.10 6.72 -8.78
CA ALA A 639 3.23 6.12 -9.48
C ALA A 639 2.91 4.71 -10.01
N PHE A 640 3.37 4.38 -11.21
CA PHE A 640 3.22 3.05 -11.82
C PHE A 640 4.59 2.44 -12.11
N ASN A 641 4.93 1.38 -11.37
CA ASN A 641 6.19 0.66 -11.47
C ASN A 641 5.95 -0.84 -11.77
N ARG A 642 5.67 -1.14 -13.04
CA ARG A 642 5.28 -2.46 -13.57
C ARG A 642 6.18 -2.83 -14.75
N ALA A 643 6.72 -4.05 -14.78
CA ALA A 643 7.60 -4.51 -15.87
C ALA A 643 6.85 -5.04 -17.12
N ASP A 644 5.57 -5.36 -16.94
CA ASP A 644 4.60 -5.85 -17.92
C ASP A 644 3.58 -4.77 -18.29
N ASP A 645 2.93 -4.97 -19.44
CA ASP A 645 1.93 -4.07 -19.99
C ASP A 645 0.64 -4.07 -19.16
N ILE A 646 0.20 -2.88 -18.75
CA ILE A 646 -1.06 -2.67 -18.03
C ILE A 646 -1.87 -1.52 -18.64
N ALA A 647 -3.19 -1.57 -18.49
CA ALA A 647 -4.09 -0.46 -18.77
C ALA A 647 -4.71 0.07 -17.48
N TYR A 648 -4.86 1.39 -17.37
CA TYR A 648 -5.59 2.07 -16.31
C TYR A 648 -6.64 2.99 -16.92
N GLY A 649 -7.91 2.66 -16.67
CA GLY A 649 -9.07 3.32 -17.27
C GLY A 649 -10.02 4.00 -16.28
N GLY A 650 -9.56 4.23 -15.05
CA GLY A 650 -10.24 5.15 -14.13
C GLY A 650 -9.76 6.59 -14.35
N ASP A 651 -10.57 7.56 -13.97
CA ASP A 651 -10.20 8.98 -14.07
C ASP A 651 -9.26 9.38 -12.92
N ILE A 652 -8.17 10.06 -13.27
CA ILE A 652 -7.23 10.69 -12.34
C ILE A 652 -7.57 12.18 -12.25
N SER A 653 -7.80 12.69 -11.04
CA SER A 653 -8.17 14.08 -10.75
C SER A 653 -7.29 14.68 -9.65
N GLY A 654 -7.42 15.97 -9.35
CA GLY A 654 -6.71 16.64 -8.25
C GLY A 654 -5.47 17.45 -8.66
N THR A 655 -4.56 17.69 -7.73
CA THR A 655 -3.40 18.61 -7.92
C THR A 655 -2.04 17.90 -7.97
N GLY A 656 -2.01 16.57 -7.85
CA GLY A 656 -0.78 15.78 -7.77
C GLY A 656 -0.23 15.31 -9.11
N ASN A 657 1.02 14.85 -9.08
CA ASN A 657 1.78 14.39 -10.24
C ASN A 657 1.52 12.91 -10.58
N LEU A 658 1.65 12.55 -11.85
CA LEU A 658 1.62 11.17 -12.34
C LEU A 658 3.03 10.72 -12.73
N VAL A 659 3.46 9.53 -12.29
CA VAL A 659 4.82 9.01 -12.51
C VAL A 659 4.79 7.60 -13.09
N LYS A 660 5.63 7.32 -14.09
CA LYS A 660 5.73 6.04 -14.80
C LYS A 660 7.17 5.52 -14.82
N GLN A 661 7.46 4.55 -13.94
CA GLN A 661 8.82 4.06 -13.61
C GLN A 661 9.12 2.62 -14.05
N GLY A 662 8.09 1.85 -14.40
CA GLY A 662 8.28 0.45 -14.79
C GLY A 662 8.58 0.28 -16.28
N ALA A 663 9.30 -0.77 -16.64
CA ALA A 663 9.72 -1.03 -18.02
C ALA A 663 8.58 -1.37 -19.01
N GLY A 664 7.42 -1.84 -18.53
CA GLY A 664 6.28 -2.20 -19.38
C GLY A 664 5.52 -0.99 -19.95
N LYS A 665 4.48 -1.23 -20.75
CA LYS A 665 3.56 -0.18 -21.22
C LYS A 665 2.51 0.16 -20.16
N LEU A 666 2.26 1.44 -19.93
CA LEU A 666 1.06 1.94 -19.24
C LEU A 666 0.13 2.59 -20.25
N THR A 667 -0.98 1.95 -20.59
CA THR A 667 -2.04 2.59 -21.40
C THR A 667 -3.01 3.32 -20.48
N LEU A 668 -3.16 4.63 -20.68
CA LEU A 668 -4.14 5.46 -19.97
C LEU A 668 -5.38 5.64 -20.85
N THR A 669 -6.56 5.25 -20.35
CA THR A 669 -7.83 5.41 -21.09
C THR A 669 -8.87 6.27 -20.38
N GLY A 670 -8.57 6.74 -19.16
CA GLY A 670 -9.41 7.67 -18.40
C GLY A 670 -9.37 9.11 -18.95
N SER A 671 -10.43 9.88 -18.71
CA SER A 671 -10.55 11.30 -19.06
C SER A 671 -9.99 12.14 -17.91
N ASN A 672 -8.68 12.14 -17.78
CA ASN A 672 -7.99 12.66 -16.61
C ASN A 672 -8.06 14.19 -16.52
N THR A 673 -8.14 14.69 -15.28
CA THR A 673 -8.33 16.11 -14.95
C THR A 673 -7.31 16.65 -13.94
N TYR A 674 -6.31 15.85 -13.54
CA TYR A 674 -5.26 16.30 -12.61
C TYR A 674 -4.42 17.45 -13.18
N SER A 675 -4.02 18.40 -12.33
CA SER A 675 -3.26 19.59 -12.76
C SER A 675 -1.76 19.51 -12.49
N GLY A 676 -1.27 18.42 -11.89
CA GLY A 676 0.16 18.18 -11.67
C GLY A 676 0.86 17.59 -12.91
N ASP A 677 2.17 17.49 -12.85
CA ASP A 677 3.01 17.09 -13.99
C ASP A 677 2.99 15.58 -14.23
N THR A 678 3.30 15.18 -15.47
CA THR A 678 3.51 13.78 -15.86
C THR A 678 5.00 13.49 -16.05
N SER A 679 5.53 12.51 -15.33
CA SER A 679 6.90 12.02 -15.47
C SER A 679 6.92 10.61 -16.07
N ILE A 680 7.53 10.46 -17.25
CA ILE A 680 7.80 9.17 -17.88
C ILE A 680 9.29 8.88 -17.69
N GLU A 681 9.60 7.93 -16.83
CA GLU A 681 10.94 7.63 -16.31
C GLU A 681 11.47 6.26 -16.80
N ALA A 682 10.58 5.40 -17.31
CA ALA A 682 10.96 4.18 -18.02
C ALA A 682 9.82 3.63 -18.89
N GLY A 683 10.17 2.79 -19.86
CA GLY A 683 9.23 2.02 -20.69
C GLY A 683 8.35 2.92 -21.56
N VAL A 684 7.10 2.49 -21.78
CA VAL A 684 6.12 3.21 -22.61
C VAL A 684 4.97 3.75 -21.77
N MET A 685 4.52 4.99 -22.04
CA MET A 685 3.17 5.46 -21.69
C MET A 685 2.38 5.62 -22.99
N ALA A 686 1.15 5.10 -23.04
CA ALA A 686 0.33 5.12 -24.25
C ALA A 686 -0.98 5.88 -24.02
N VAL A 687 -1.31 6.78 -24.94
CA VAL A 687 -2.46 7.70 -24.87
C VAL A 687 -3.17 7.83 -26.22
N SER A 688 -4.49 8.07 -26.18
CA SER A 688 -5.33 8.31 -27.35
C SER A 688 -5.96 9.71 -27.39
N ALA A 689 -5.78 10.51 -26.34
CA ALA A 689 -6.19 11.92 -26.28
C ALA A 689 -5.35 12.69 -25.26
N ASP A 690 -5.20 14.01 -25.44
CA ASP A 690 -4.47 14.86 -24.49
C ASP A 690 -5.03 14.80 -23.06
N ALA A 691 -6.35 14.63 -22.93
CA ALA A 691 -7.03 14.43 -21.66
C ALA A 691 -6.56 13.18 -20.89
N ASN A 692 -5.87 12.21 -21.51
CA ASN A 692 -5.24 11.12 -20.76
C ASN A 692 -4.05 11.64 -19.89
N LEU A 693 -3.51 12.82 -20.19
CA LEU A 693 -2.40 13.47 -19.47
C LEU A 693 -2.86 14.58 -18.49
N GLY A 694 -4.16 14.66 -18.15
CA GLY A 694 -4.67 15.62 -17.17
C GLY A 694 -5.05 16.99 -17.75
N SER A 695 -4.86 18.07 -16.99
CA SER A 695 -5.36 19.43 -17.29
C SER A 695 -4.23 20.47 -17.49
N GLY A 696 -3.24 20.18 -18.34
CA GLY A 696 -2.21 21.14 -18.74
C GLY A 696 -0.89 21.12 -17.97
N GLY A 697 -0.68 20.14 -17.07
CA GLY A 697 0.63 19.90 -16.45
C GLY A 697 1.71 19.51 -17.47
N GLN A 698 2.98 19.78 -17.13
CA GLN A 698 4.14 19.52 -17.97
C GLN A 698 4.36 18.01 -18.17
N VAL A 699 4.92 17.62 -19.32
CA VAL A 699 5.30 16.22 -19.58
C VAL A 699 6.83 16.10 -19.63
N THR A 700 7.41 15.36 -18.70
CA THR A 700 8.82 15.01 -18.71
C THR A 700 9.00 13.61 -19.29
N ILE A 701 9.88 13.45 -20.27
CA ILE A 701 10.22 12.17 -20.90
C ILE A 701 11.71 11.93 -20.68
N SER A 702 12.05 10.90 -19.90
CA SER A 702 13.43 10.58 -19.50
C SER A 702 13.79 9.17 -19.97
N GLY A 703 14.56 9.05 -21.05
CA GLY A 703 15.01 7.75 -21.58
C GLY A 703 13.89 6.77 -21.95
N SER A 704 12.71 7.28 -22.34
CA SER A 704 11.44 6.54 -22.40
C SER A 704 10.58 6.93 -23.61
N THR A 705 9.45 6.26 -23.81
CA THR A 705 8.52 6.50 -24.94
C THR A 705 7.15 7.01 -24.49
N LEU A 706 6.69 8.10 -25.11
CA LEU A 706 5.27 8.45 -25.21
C LEU A 706 4.73 7.89 -26.54
N LEU A 707 3.74 7.00 -26.47
CA LEU A 707 3.06 6.40 -27.62
C LEU A 707 1.68 7.05 -27.83
N VAL A 708 1.40 7.52 -29.04
CA VAL A 708 0.15 8.15 -29.43
C VAL A 708 -0.60 7.27 -30.43
N SER A 709 -1.73 6.71 -29.99
CA SER A 709 -2.55 5.75 -30.75
C SER A 709 -3.81 6.33 -31.39
N ALA A 710 -4.05 7.64 -31.23
CA ALA A 710 -5.11 8.35 -31.96
C ALA A 710 -4.76 9.84 -32.12
N THR A 711 -5.24 10.44 -33.21
CA THR A 711 -4.90 11.81 -33.60
C THR A 711 -5.42 12.86 -32.61
N HIS A 712 -4.52 13.69 -32.08
CA HIS A 712 -4.87 14.82 -31.21
C HIS A 712 -3.76 15.87 -31.14
N THR A 713 -4.11 17.03 -30.57
CA THR A 713 -3.20 18.16 -30.33
C THR A 713 -2.98 18.31 -28.82
N THR A 714 -1.79 18.74 -28.41
CA THR A 714 -1.46 19.15 -27.05
C THR A 714 -0.84 20.55 -27.02
N SER A 715 -1.12 21.31 -25.96
CA SER A 715 -0.52 22.63 -25.68
C SER A 715 0.44 22.61 -24.49
N ARG A 716 0.86 21.43 -24.04
CA ARG A 716 1.75 21.24 -22.89
C ARG A 716 3.20 21.48 -23.29
N ASP A 717 3.96 22.09 -22.38
CA ASP A 717 5.41 22.07 -22.47
C ASP A 717 5.95 20.67 -22.17
N PHE A 718 7.06 20.32 -22.83
CA PHE A 718 7.77 19.06 -22.68
C PHE A 718 9.21 19.29 -22.21
N GLN A 719 9.68 18.47 -21.26
CA GLN A 719 11.11 18.34 -20.95
C GLN A 719 11.65 17.03 -21.51
N LEU A 720 12.67 17.14 -22.35
CA LEU A 720 13.37 15.99 -22.92
C LEU A 720 14.63 15.72 -22.10
N GLN A 721 14.72 14.53 -21.50
CA GLN A 721 15.88 14.07 -20.74
C GLN A 721 16.39 12.75 -21.34
N ASP A 722 17.72 12.59 -21.37
CA ASP A 722 18.42 11.52 -22.09
C ASP A 722 17.92 11.37 -23.55
N VAL A 723 17.28 10.24 -23.88
CA VAL A 723 16.67 9.98 -25.19
C VAL A 723 15.15 9.89 -25.01
N ALA A 724 14.44 10.97 -25.38
CA ALA A 724 13.00 11.07 -25.26
C ALA A 724 12.32 10.68 -26.57
N THR A 725 11.56 9.58 -26.56
CA THR A 725 10.88 9.08 -27.76
C THR A 725 9.41 9.50 -27.79
N ILE A 726 8.96 10.07 -28.91
CA ILE A 726 7.55 10.26 -29.25
C ILE A 726 7.24 9.34 -30.42
N GLU A 727 6.39 8.35 -30.19
CA GLU A 727 5.98 7.34 -31.16
C GLU A 727 4.52 7.59 -31.57
N VAL A 728 4.25 7.64 -32.88
CA VAL A 728 2.91 7.90 -33.40
C VAL A 728 2.48 6.73 -34.30
N GLU A 729 1.34 6.13 -34.01
CA GLU A 729 0.83 4.97 -34.74
C GLU A 729 0.44 5.32 -36.20
N SER A 730 0.48 4.30 -37.07
CA SER A 730 0.23 4.44 -38.51
C SER A 730 -1.12 5.10 -38.81
N GLY A 731 -1.11 6.16 -39.62
CA GLY A 731 -2.32 6.91 -39.99
C GLY A 731 -2.78 7.94 -38.95
N GLN A 732 -2.09 8.06 -37.80
CA GLN A 732 -2.36 9.10 -36.80
C GLN A 732 -1.40 10.28 -36.95
N SER A 733 -1.80 11.43 -36.41
CA SER A 733 -0.97 12.65 -36.33
C SER A 733 -1.04 13.24 -34.91
N TYR A 734 0.09 13.67 -34.37
CA TYR A 734 0.19 14.26 -33.03
C TYR A 734 0.79 15.67 -33.13
N THR A 735 0.06 16.69 -32.70
CA THR A 735 0.50 18.09 -32.76
C THR A 735 0.91 18.61 -31.40
N VAL A 736 2.09 19.23 -31.29
CA VAL A 736 2.63 19.78 -30.03
C VAL A 736 2.85 21.29 -30.16
N ASP A 737 1.86 22.06 -29.69
CA ASP A 737 1.86 23.53 -29.66
C ASP A 737 2.71 24.11 -28.52
N GLY A 738 3.00 23.31 -27.49
CA GLY A 738 3.82 23.69 -26.34
C GLY A 738 5.33 23.51 -26.58
N THR A 739 6.13 24.02 -25.66
CA THR A 739 7.60 24.12 -25.78
C THR A 739 8.28 22.80 -25.47
N LEU A 740 8.98 22.20 -26.43
CA LEU A 740 9.98 21.16 -26.16
C LEU A 740 11.29 21.82 -25.70
N SER A 741 11.83 21.34 -24.58
CA SER A 741 12.95 21.98 -23.87
C SER A 741 13.94 20.97 -23.27
N SER A 742 14.99 21.47 -22.62
CA SER A 742 16.06 20.71 -21.94
C SER A 742 17.10 20.06 -22.88
N THR A 743 18.10 19.38 -22.31
CA THR A 743 19.30 18.95 -23.04
C THR A 743 19.17 17.58 -23.73
N GLY A 744 18.08 16.85 -23.53
CA GLY A 744 17.86 15.54 -24.14
C GLY A 744 17.56 15.59 -25.64
N ASN A 745 17.57 14.41 -26.25
CA ASN A 745 17.32 14.20 -27.67
C ASN A 745 15.83 13.90 -27.89
N LEU A 746 15.22 14.48 -28.93
CA LEU A 746 13.92 14.03 -29.45
C LEU A 746 14.13 12.87 -30.42
N VAL A 747 13.41 11.77 -30.23
CA VAL A 747 13.29 10.69 -31.23
C VAL A 747 11.84 10.60 -31.69
N LYS A 748 11.58 10.85 -32.98
CA LYS A 748 10.31 10.55 -33.63
C LYS A 748 10.33 9.09 -34.12
N ASN A 749 9.42 8.26 -33.59
CA ASN A 749 9.23 6.87 -33.99
C ASN A 749 7.82 6.62 -34.57
N GLY A 750 7.59 5.43 -35.14
CA GLY A 750 6.30 4.98 -35.67
C GLY A 750 5.89 5.65 -36.98
N ASP A 751 5.01 5.01 -37.75
CA ASP A 751 4.69 5.43 -39.13
C ASP A 751 3.80 6.69 -39.22
N GLY A 752 3.22 7.15 -38.11
CA GLY A 752 2.39 8.36 -38.06
C GLY A 752 3.17 9.68 -38.18
N GLU A 753 2.45 10.79 -38.09
CA GLU A 753 3.01 12.15 -38.15
C GLU A 753 3.18 12.75 -36.75
N LEU A 754 4.30 13.44 -36.51
CA LEU A 754 4.48 14.35 -35.38
C LEU A 754 4.60 15.77 -35.93
N VAL A 755 3.70 16.67 -35.56
CA VAL A 755 3.72 18.09 -35.92
C VAL A 755 4.29 18.89 -34.74
N LEU A 756 5.36 19.65 -34.98
CA LEU A 756 5.95 20.54 -33.99
C LEU A 756 5.63 22.00 -34.32
N SER A 757 4.74 22.59 -33.53
CA SER A 757 4.21 23.95 -33.69
C SER A 757 4.73 24.92 -32.62
N GLY A 758 5.12 24.42 -31.45
CA GLY A 758 5.75 25.23 -30.39
C GLY A 758 7.14 25.79 -30.73
N LEU A 759 7.51 26.88 -30.03
CA LEU A 759 8.85 27.49 -30.08
C LEU A 759 9.84 26.60 -29.29
N ASN A 760 10.63 25.80 -29.98
CA ASN A 760 11.41 24.76 -29.33
C ASN A 760 12.82 25.21 -28.93
N THR A 761 13.27 24.73 -27.77
CA THR A 761 14.49 25.20 -27.07
C THR A 761 15.43 24.07 -26.64
N TYR A 762 15.09 22.82 -26.96
CA TYR A 762 15.93 21.66 -26.64
C TYR A 762 17.25 21.65 -27.42
N SER A 763 18.28 20.97 -26.90
CA SER A 763 19.64 21.02 -27.46
C SER A 763 20.30 19.68 -27.79
N GLY A 764 19.73 18.53 -27.39
CA GLY A 764 20.31 17.21 -27.71
C GLY A 764 20.19 16.82 -29.19
N GLY A 765 19.25 17.44 -29.91
CA GLY A 765 18.98 17.19 -31.33
C GLY A 765 17.74 16.34 -31.56
N THR A 766 17.47 16.05 -32.83
CA THR A 766 16.26 15.40 -33.31
C THR A 766 16.62 14.23 -34.20
N THR A 767 16.10 13.03 -33.90
CA THR A 767 16.24 11.84 -34.75
C THR A 767 14.86 11.42 -35.27
N VAL A 768 14.73 11.19 -36.56
CA VAL A 768 13.51 10.64 -37.18
C VAL A 768 13.81 9.20 -37.59
N SER A 769 13.17 8.25 -36.88
CA SER A 769 13.34 6.81 -37.08
C SER A 769 12.16 6.17 -37.82
N GLY A 770 11.10 6.92 -38.10
CA GLY A 770 9.92 6.46 -38.82
C GLY A 770 8.83 7.53 -38.97
N GLY A 771 7.96 7.34 -39.98
CA GLY A 771 6.85 8.25 -40.28
C GLY A 771 7.30 9.65 -40.70
N THR A 772 6.48 10.65 -40.39
CA THR A 772 6.72 12.06 -40.75
C THR A 772 6.97 12.93 -39.52
N LEU A 773 7.94 13.84 -39.62
CA LEU A 773 8.10 14.98 -38.72
C LEU A 773 7.72 16.27 -39.46
N SER A 774 6.56 16.84 -39.12
CA SER A 774 6.02 18.07 -39.69
C SER A 774 6.49 19.29 -38.89
N LEU A 775 6.96 20.33 -39.57
CA LEU A 775 7.45 21.58 -38.99
C LEU A 775 6.60 22.74 -39.52
N ASP A 776 5.66 23.23 -38.71
CA ASP A 776 4.64 24.20 -39.16
C ASP A 776 4.89 25.66 -38.70
N SER A 777 5.91 25.89 -37.87
CA SER A 777 6.21 27.20 -37.28
C SER A 777 7.70 27.57 -37.35
N THR A 778 8.02 28.80 -36.96
CA THR A 778 9.42 29.22 -36.81
C THR A 778 9.99 28.63 -35.53
N ASN A 779 11.14 27.96 -35.66
CA ASN A 779 11.86 27.32 -34.54
C ASN A 779 11.13 26.07 -33.99
N SER A 780 10.41 25.33 -34.85
CA SER A 780 9.89 23.98 -34.56
C SER A 780 10.95 22.95 -34.13
N LEU A 781 12.25 23.23 -34.31
CA LEU A 781 13.36 22.36 -33.93
C LEU A 781 14.25 22.99 -32.86
N GLY A 782 14.88 22.13 -32.07
CA GLY A 782 15.99 22.50 -31.18
C GLY A 782 17.30 22.82 -31.91
N SER A 783 18.33 23.17 -31.15
CA SER A 783 19.66 23.60 -31.66
C SER A 783 20.65 22.47 -31.96
N GLY A 784 20.33 21.23 -31.55
CA GLY A 784 21.14 20.05 -31.84
C GLY A 784 21.04 19.60 -33.32
N PRO A 785 21.69 18.49 -33.69
CA PRO A 785 21.65 17.96 -35.05
C PRO A 785 20.28 17.37 -35.40
N LEU A 786 19.92 17.37 -36.69
CA LEU A 786 18.76 16.69 -37.24
C LEU A 786 19.20 15.45 -38.04
N ASN A 787 18.85 14.26 -37.57
CA ASN A 787 19.21 12.98 -38.17
C ASN A 787 17.95 12.25 -38.67
N ILE A 788 17.71 12.24 -39.98
CA ILE A 788 16.61 11.47 -40.59
C ILE A 788 17.18 10.11 -40.98
N LEU A 789 16.82 9.06 -40.24
CA LEU A 789 17.29 7.69 -40.46
C LEU A 789 16.33 6.89 -41.34
N ALA A 790 15.02 7.10 -41.15
CA ALA A 790 13.95 6.56 -41.98
C ALA A 790 12.72 7.48 -41.90
N GLY A 791 11.86 7.45 -42.93
CA GLY A 791 10.69 8.31 -43.03
C GLY A 791 11.04 9.68 -43.61
N GLY A 792 10.51 10.76 -43.04
CA GLY A 792 10.81 12.09 -43.56
C GLY A 792 10.49 13.28 -42.66
N VAL A 793 10.94 14.45 -43.11
CA VAL A 793 10.66 15.77 -42.54
C VAL A 793 9.90 16.60 -43.57
N ALA A 794 8.83 17.27 -43.14
CA ALA A 794 7.97 18.09 -43.99
C ALA A 794 7.82 19.50 -43.40
N VAL A 795 8.33 20.52 -44.09
CA VAL A 795 8.29 21.91 -43.61
C VAL A 795 7.04 22.60 -44.13
N THR A 796 5.91 22.36 -43.46
CA THR A 796 4.58 22.85 -43.88
C THR A 796 4.37 24.34 -43.59
N GLY A 797 5.12 24.89 -42.65
CA GLY A 797 5.02 26.25 -42.12
C GLY A 797 5.64 27.37 -42.96
N PRO A 798 5.65 28.62 -42.45
CA PRO A 798 6.30 29.77 -43.07
C PRO A 798 7.81 29.86 -42.77
N ALA A 799 8.41 28.81 -42.21
CA ALA A 799 9.78 28.82 -41.71
C ALA A 799 10.77 28.17 -42.69
N VAL A 800 11.71 28.96 -43.20
CA VAL A 800 12.86 28.47 -43.97
C VAL A 800 14.02 28.20 -43.02
N LEU A 801 14.71 27.05 -43.19
CA LEU A 801 15.97 26.80 -42.49
C LEU A 801 16.98 27.92 -42.80
N GLY A 802 17.71 28.38 -41.78
CA GLY A 802 18.75 29.39 -41.93
C GLY A 802 18.30 30.86 -42.01
N VAL A 803 17.01 31.18 -41.85
CA VAL A 803 16.57 32.59 -41.76
C VAL A 803 17.05 33.24 -40.46
N PRO A 804 17.60 34.47 -40.47
CA PRO A 804 18.01 35.18 -39.25
C PRO A 804 16.89 35.26 -38.20
N GLY A 805 17.13 34.66 -37.03
CA GLY A 805 16.17 34.53 -35.93
C GLY A 805 15.61 33.12 -35.73
N VAL A 806 15.73 32.24 -36.73
CA VAL A 806 15.34 30.83 -36.62
C VAL A 806 16.48 30.00 -36.01
N THR A 807 16.16 29.19 -35.00
CA THR A 807 17.04 28.14 -34.50
C THR A 807 17.21 27.08 -35.59
N ALA A 808 18.31 27.13 -36.33
CA ALA A 808 18.68 26.07 -37.25
C ALA A 808 19.32 24.89 -36.47
N PRO A 809 19.12 23.62 -36.90
CA PRO A 809 19.88 22.50 -36.37
C PRO A 809 21.37 22.65 -36.72
N SER A 810 22.25 22.17 -35.85
CA SER A 810 23.72 22.33 -36.02
C SER A 810 24.28 21.55 -37.21
N SER A 811 23.58 20.50 -37.65
CA SER A 811 23.79 19.80 -38.93
C SER A 811 22.49 19.08 -39.34
N VAL A 812 22.36 18.74 -40.62
CA VAL A 812 21.27 17.88 -41.12
C VAL A 812 21.88 16.63 -41.76
N SER A 813 21.35 15.44 -41.46
CA SER A 813 21.73 14.18 -42.10
C SER A 813 20.48 13.48 -42.62
N ILE A 814 20.48 13.05 -43.89
CA ILE A 814 19.33 12.43 -44.56
C ILE A 814 19.72 11.03 -45.09
N GLY A 815 19.29 9.98 -44.38
CA GLY A 815 19.62 8.57 -44.65
C GLY A 815 18.86 7.96 -45.83
N VAL A 816 19.26 6.72 -46.17
CA VAL A 816 18.79 5.98 -47.36
C VAL A 816 17.27 5.97 -47.47
N GLY A 817 16.75 6.47 -48.60
CA GLY A 817 15.31 6.49 -48.89
C GLY A 817 14.49 7.44 -48.01
N SER A 818 15.13 8.25 -47.15
CA SER A 818 14.46 9.27 -46.34
C SER A 818 14.28 10.57 -47.12
N LEU A 819 13.23 11.35 -46.78
CA LEU A 819 12.89 12.59 -47.47
C LEU A 819 12.90 13.80 -46.53
N PHE A 820 13.69 14.83 -46.82
CA PHE A 820 13.43 16.19 -46.33
C PHE A 820 12.67 16.95 -47.43
N SER A 821 11.52 17.54 -47.11
CA SER A 821 10.66 18.21 -48.11
C SER A 821 10.05 19.53 -47.65
N THR A 822 9.81 20.43 -48.61
CA THR A 822 8.91 21.58 -48.48
C THR A 822 7.71 21.45 -49.43
N PRO A 823 6.54 22.06 -49.13
CA PRO A 823 5.40 22.08 -50.04
C PRO A 823 5.73 22.72 -51.40
N SER A 824 5.37 22.03 -52.48
CA SER A 824 5.65 22.43 -53.87
C SER A 824 4.77 23.56 -54.40
N ASP A 825 3.69 23.92 -53.68
CA ASP A 825 2.76 25.00 -54.01
C ASP A 825 3.20 26.37 -53.47
N LYS A 826 4.12 26.39 -52.50
CA LYS A 826 4.67 27.59 -51.87
C LYS A 826 6.07 27.89 -52.43
N ASP A 827 6.42 29.17 -52.51
CA ASP A 827 7.75 29.63 -52.96
C ASP A 827 8.82 29.42 -51.88
N THR A 828 9.06 28.15 -51.55
CA THR A 828 9.88 27.68 -50.44
C THR A 828 11.35 27.59 -50.85
N THR A 829 12.22 27.93 -49.91
CA THR A 829 13.67 27.80 -50.04
C THR A 829 14.18 27.02 -48.85
N ILE A 830 15.21 26.20 -49.03
CA ILE A 830 16.01 25.66 -47.93
C ILE A 830 17.37 26.36 -47.97
N GLY A 831 17.59 27.27 -47.02
CA GLY A 831 18.91 27.79 -46.71
C GLY A 831 19.58 26.91 -45.65
N PHE A 832 20.91 26.86 -45.68
CA PHE A 832 21.71 26.27 -44.61
C PHE A 832 23.02 27.04 -44.48
N SER A 833 23.57 27.08 -43.26
CA SER A 833 24.81 27.79 -42.90
C SER A 833 25.76 26.89 -42.10
N GLY A 834 25.69 25.58 -42.38
CA GLY A 834 26.43 24.50 -41.74
C GLY A 834 26.55 23.31 -42.67
N ASN A 835 26.63 22.09 -42.13
CA ASN A 835 26.75 20.87 -42.92
C ASN A 835 25.39 20.18 -43.14
N VAL A 836 25.07 19.87 -44.41
CA VAL A 836 23.98 18.99 -44.85
C VAL A 836 24.60 17.75 -45.48
N VAL A 837 24.33 16.58 -44.89
CA VAL A 837 24.85 15.28 -45.32
C VAL A 837 23.73 14.45 -45.93
N LEU A 838 23.93 13.98 -47.16
CA LEU A 838 23.07 12.99 -47.81
C LEU A 838 23.73 11.61 -47.69
N ALA A 839 23.03 10.66 -47.09
CA ALA A 839 23.47 9.28 -46.92
C ALA A 839 22.49 8.33 -47.64
N GLY A 840 22.25 8.60 -48.92
CA GLY A 840 21.27 7.93 -49.79
C GLY A 840 19.85 8.50 -49.72
N GLY A 841 19.67 9.67 -49.11
CA GLY A 841 18.37 10.34 -48.95
C GLY A 841 18.08 11.42 -50.00
N THR A 842 16.87 11.97 -49.93
CA THR A 842 16.38 13.03 -50.83
C THR A 842 16.13 14.33 -50.08
N LEU A 843 16.70 15.42 -50.56
CA LEU A 843 16.34 16.79 -50.23
C LEU A 843 15.47 17.36 -51.37
N SER A 844 14.23 17.73 -51.08
CA SER A 844 13.26 18.20 -52.08
C SER A 844 12.69 19.55 -51.69
N SER A 845 12.84 20.56 -52.55
CA SER A 845 12.28 21.90 -52.32
C SER A 845 12.08 22.64 -53.63
N ARG A 846 11.43 23.80 -53.61
CA ARG A 846 11.44 24.66 -54.80
C ARG A 846 12.83 25.28 -55.02
N ARG A 847 13.55 25.63 -53.95
CA ARG A 847 14.92 26.17 -54.02
C ARG A 847 15.81 25.65 -52.89
N VAL A 848 17.10 25.46 -53.15
CA VAL A 848 18.13 25.18 -52.14
C VAL A 848 19.23 26.22 -52.34
N ASN A 849 19.60 26.94 -51.28
CA ASN A 849 20.64 27.99 -51.33
C ASN A 849 21.80 27.63 -50.40
N ALA A 850 22.95 27.29 -50.96
CA ALA A 850 24.19 27.07 -50.23
C ALA A 850 24.97 28.40 -50.17
N GLY A 851 24.96 29.06 -49.01
CA GLY A 851 25.66 30.33 -48.80
C GLY A 851 27.15 30.16 -48.46
N LEU A 852 27.85 31.29 -48.29
CA LEU A 852 29.25 31.29 -47.83
C LEU A 852 29.45 30.45 -46.56
N GLY A 853 30.34 29.45 -46.64
CA GLY A 853 30.68 28.52 -45.55
C GLY A 853 29.76 27.29 -45.43
N SER A 854 28.71 27.20 -46.26
CA SER A 854 27.78 26.09 -46.28
C SER A 854 28.36 24.87 -46.99
N GLN A 855 28.19 23.69 -46.41
CA GLN A 855 28.69 22.42 -46.94
C GLN A 855 27.52 21.49 -47.23
N LEU A 856 27.39 21.03 -48.47
CA LEU A 856 26.57 19.89 -48.85
C LEU A 856 27.50 18.72 -49.12
N SER A 857 27.23 17.53 -48.59
CA SER A 857 28.10 16.37 -48.80
C SER A 857 27.36 15.05 -48.92
N GLY A 858 27.97 14.07 -49.59
CA GLY A 858 27.56 12.67 -49.55
C GLY A 858 27.00 12.12 -50.86
N SER A 859 25.85 11.44 -50.78
CA SER A 859 25.22 10.71 -51.89
C SER A 859 23.70 10.71 -51.73
N GLY A 860 22.95 10.79 -52.83
CA GLY A 860 21.49 10.97 -52.79
C GLY A 860 21.00 11.96 -53.85
N ILE A 861 19.85 12.60 -53.58
CA ILE A 861 19.17 13.47 -54.55
C ILE A 861 18.86 14.83 -53.92
N VAL A 862 19.23 15.92 -54.58
CA VAL A 862 18.75 17.28 -54.30
C VAL A 862 17.83 17.72 -55.43
N ASN A 863 16.53 17.41 -55.27
CA ASN A 863 15.47 17.79 -56.20
C ASN A 863 14.98 19.22 -55.88
N ALA A 864 15.71 20.22 -56.34
CA ALA A 864 15.40 21.63 -56.13
C ALA A 864 16.10 22.52 -57.14
N ARG A 865 15.66 23.77 -57.29
CA ARG A 865 16.49 24.80 -57.92
C ARG A 865 17.72 25.08 -57.03
N ILE A 866 18.91 24.64 -57.44
CA ILE A 866 20.14 24.85 -56.66
C ILE A 866 20.77 26.19 -57.03
N LEU A 867 21.04 27.00 -56.01
CA LEU A 867 21.95 28.15 -56.07
C LEU A 867 23.06 27.92 -55.04
N ALA A 868 24.30 27.82 -55.50
CA ALA A 868 25.48 27.77 -54.64
C ALA A 868 26.29 29.07 -54.78
N ASP A 869 26.47 29.79 -53.68
CA ASP A 869 27.24 31.04 -53.61
C ASP A 869 28.74 30.76 -53.49
N THR A 870 29.59 31.74 -53.85
CA THR A 870 31.06 31.60 -53.72
C THR A 870 31.49 31.29 -52.29
N GLY A 871 32.32 30.25 -52.13
CA GLY A 871 32.76 29.75 -50.83
C GLY A 871 31.72 28.91 -50.08
N SER A 872 30.65 28.47 -50.75
CA SER A 872 29.98 27.20 -50.42
C SER A 872 30.71 26.03 -51.08
N SER A 873 30.54 24.81 -50.57
CA SER A 873 31.06 23.59 -51.21
C SER A 873 30.05 22.44 -51.28
N ILE A 874 30.19 21.62 -52.31
CA ILE A 874 29.42 20.39 -52.55
C ILE A 874 30.42 19.24 -52.74
N THR A 875 30.45 18.26 -51.84
CA THR A 875 31.42 17.14 -51.88
C THR A 875 30.71 15.79 -52.04
N ALA A 876 30.84 15.15 -53.21
CA ALA A 876 30.28 13.83 -53.45
C ALA A 876 31.11 12.73 -52.76
N THR A 877 30.44 11.76 -52.14
CA THR A 877 31.04 10.54 -51.57
C THR A 877 30.30 9.27 -52.03
N GLY A 878 29.62 9.38 -53.18
CA GLY A 878 28.78 8.39 -53.84
C GLY A 878 27.98 9.08 -54.95
N SER A 879 27.06 8.37 -55.60
CA SER A 879 26.20 8.96 -56.63
C SER A 879 25.38 10.12 -56.05
N LEU A 880 25.43 11.28 -56.71
CA LEU A 880 24.80 12.51 -56.22
C LEU A 880 24.09 13.26 -57.35
N ASP A 881 22.76 13.29 -57.30
CA ASP A 881 21.92 13.93 -58.31
C ASP A 881 21.51 15.34 -57.83
N LEU A 882 21.81 16.37 -58.61
CA LEU A 882 21.74 17.79 -58.20
C LEU A 882 20.92 18.63 -59.18
N GLY A 883 19.81 19.21 -58.73
CA GLY A 883 19.06 20.24 -59.44
C GLY A 883 17.58 19.89 -59.65
N ASN A 884 16.97 20.44 -60.70
CA ASN A 884 15.59 20.14 -61.06
C ASN A 884 15.42 20.15 -62.60
N PRO A 885 15.11 19.01 -63.23
CA PRO A 885 15.01 18.91 -64.69
C PRO A 885 13.75 19.58 -65.28
N SER A 886 12.89 20.15 -64.43
CA SER A 886 11.67 20.89 -64.83
C SER A 886 11.80 22.41 -64.71
N GLU A 887 12.93 22.93 -64.23
CA GLU A 887 13.17 24.37 -64.03
C GLU A 887 14.25 24.89 -65.00
N VAL A 888 14.10 26.13 -65.46
CA VAL A 888 14.96 26.78 -66.49
C VAL A 888 16.24 27.40 -65.87
N ASN A 889 16.58 26.96 -64.65
CA ASN A 889 17.74 27.35 -63.80
C ASN A 889 17.89 26.25 -62.71
N GLY A 890 17.59 24.99 -63.03
CA GLY A 890 17.59 23.86 -62.10
C GLY A 890 18.91 23.68 -61.35
N PHE A 891 20.05 23.95 -62.01
CA PHE A 891 21.37 23.93 -61.38
C PHE A 891 22.22 25.17 -61.74
N TYR A 892 22.61 25.94 -60.73
CA TYR A 892 23.52 27.08 -60.85
C TYR A 892 24.51 27.12 -59.66
N SER A 893 25.81 27.26 -59.95
CA SER A 893 26.86 27.33 -58.92
C SER A 893 27.93 28.39 -59.20
N ASN A 894 28.31 29.11 -58.15
CA ASN A 894 29.56 29.86 -57.97
C ASN A 894 30.44 29.25 -56.87
N GLY A 895 30.05 28.12 -56.28
CA GLY A 895 30.75 27.42 -55.21
C GLY A 895 31.60 26.24 -55.71
N ASP A 896 32.27 25.59 -54.77
CA ASP A 896 33.16 24.47 -55.04
C ASP A 896 32.36 23.16 -55.22
N LEU A 897 32.79 22.28 -56.14
CA LEU A 897 32.19 20.94 -56.35
C LEU A 897 33.29 19.86 -56.46
N GLU A 898 33.32 18.92 -55.53
CA GLU A 898 34.32 17.86 -55.46
C GLU A 898 33.67 16.49 -55.77
N LEU A 899 34.22 15.73 -56.72
CA LEU A 899 33.69 14.42 -57.14
C LEU A 899 34.53 13.23 -56.64
N ALA A 900 35.84 13.40 -56.53
CA ALA A 900 36.84 12.36 -56.22
C ALA A 900 36.84 11.15 -57.19
N ASP A 901 36.00 10.14 -56.96
CA ASP A 901 35.81 8.94 -57.78
C ASP A 901 34.33 8.68 -58.12
N ASN A 902 33.47 9.67 -57.90
CA ASN A 902 32.01 9.52 -57.90
C ASN A 902 31.33 10.19 -59.10
N THR A 903 30.09 9.78 -59.38
CA THR A 903 29.24 10.41 -60.39
C THR A 903 28.37 11.49 -59.76
N VAL A 904 28.44 12.70 -60.31
CA VAL A 904 27.50 13.80 -60.04
C VAL A 904 26.63 14.03 -61.28
N THR A 905 25.32 13.90 -61.14
CA THR A 905 24.35 14.18 -62.20
C THR A 905 23.78 15.59 -62.01
N LEU A 906 23.91 16.45 -63.02
CA LEU A 906 23.33 17.78 -63.02
C LEU A 906 21.98 17.79 -63.75
N HIS A 907 20.95 18.32 -63.07
CA HIS A 907 19.57 18.36 -63.55
C HIS A 907 19.12 19.79 -63.78
N ASP A 908 19.01 20.15 -65.06
CA ASP A 908 18.50 21.42 -65.55
C ASP A 908 17.63 21.14 -66.79
N SER A 909 16.70 22.05 -67.17
CA SER A 909 15.87 21.88 -68.37
C SER A 909 16.49 22.47 -69.64
N ASN A 910 17.43 23.42 -69.53
CA ASN A 910 18.08 24.10 -70.67
C ASN A 910 19.62 24.18 -70.58
N GLY A 911 20.22 23.71 -69.48
CA GLY A 911 21.66 23.55 -69.32
C GLY A 911 22.11 23.98 -67.93
N ALA A 912 22.87 23.12 -67.24
CA ALA A 912 23.42 23.43 -65.93
C ALA A 912 24.53 24.50 -66.04
N VAL A 913 24.74 25.32 -65.00
CA VAL A 913 25.68 26.45 -65.06
C VAL A 913 26.67 26.43 -63.89
N PHE A 914 27.97 26.51 -64.23
CA PHE A 914 29.05 26.96 -63.37
C PHE A 914 29.48 28.35 -63.82
N ASP A 915 29.29 29.35 -62.96
CA ASP A 915 29.61 30.75 -63.22
C ASP A 915 31.06 31.05 -62.76
N SER A 916 31.53 32.27 -63.02
CA SER A 916 32.86 32.84 -62.76
C SER A 916 33.49 32.58 -61.38
N GLY A 917 32.70 32.26 -60.34
CA GLY A 917 33.22 31.89 -59.03
C GLY A 917 33.53 30.40 -58.82
N ALA A 918 33.05 29.52 -59.71
CA ALA A 918 33.02 28.08 -59.47
C ALA A 918 34.37 27.36 -59.68
N PHE A 919 34.59 26.31 -58.87
CA PHE A 919 35.74 25.42 -58.96
C PHE A 919 35.28 23.96 -58.81
N VAL A 920 35.55 23.12 -59.81
CA VAL A 920 35.13 21.71 -59.82
C VAL A 920 36.38 20.81 -59.83
N ASP A 921 36.59 19.98 -58.81
CA ASP A 921 37.59 18.89 -58.85
C ASP A 921 36.90 17.57 -59.20
N LEU A 922 37.13 17.10 -60.43
CA LEU A 922 36.66 15.78 -60.89
C LEU A 922 37.39 14.65 -60.15
N GLY A 923 38.60 14.88 -59.63
CA GLY A 923 39.35 13.93 -58.84
C GLY A 923 40.86 14.09 -58.96
N SER A 924 41.52 14.46 -57.85
CA SER A 924 42.97 14.35 -57.73
C SER A 924 43.45 12.89 -57.57
N THR A 925 42.76 12.09 -56.74
CA THR A 925 43.12 10.68 -56.44
C THR A 925 42.19 9.61 -57.02
N GLY A 926 41.09 10.03 -57.66
CA GLY A 926 40.11 9.16 -58.33
C GLY A 926 39.78 9.72 -59.71
N ALA A 927 38.77 9.17 -60.39
CA ALA A 927 38.29 9.66 -61.68
C ALA A 927 36.76 9.81 -61.65
N GLY A 928 36.27 10.96 -61.17
CA GLY A 928 34.85 11.26 -61.10
C GLY A 928 34.19 11.48 -62.47
N THR A 929 32.86 11.50 -62.50
CA THR A 929 32.06 11.75 -63.70
C THR A 929 31.02 12.85 -63.46
N LEU A 930 31.11 13.93 -64.23
CA LEU A 930 30.19 15.06 -64.20
C LEU A 930 29.21 14.93 -65.38
N ALA A 931 27.98 14.48 -65.12
CA ALA A 931 26.99 14.19 -66.16
C ALA A 931 25.95 15.31 -66.27
N ALA A 932 25.74 15.88 -67.46
CA ALA A 932 24.85 17.03 -67.69
C ALA A 932 23.95 16.81 -68.92
N ALA A 933 22.82 16.13 -68.73
CA ALA A 933 21.99 15.57 -69.80
C ALA A 933 21.27 16.59 -70.72
N ASN A 934 21.29 17.88 -70.37
CA ASN A 934 20.73 18.98 -71.19
C ASN A 934 21.78 20.06 -71.51
N GLY A 935 23.07 19.73 -71.45
CA GLY A 935 24.18 20.66 -71.66
C GLY A 935 24.70 21.26 -70.36
N LEU A 936 25.88 21.90 -70.46
CA LEU A 936 26.63 22.46 -69.34
C LEU A 936 27.33 23.74 -69.79
N THR A 937 27.18 24.83 -69.04
CA THR A 937 27.97 26.06 -69.25
C THR A 937 29.00 26.19 -68.13
N LEU A 938 30.27 26.31 -68.51
CA LEU A 938 31.37 26.76 -67.64
C LEU A 938 31.75 28.17 -68.09
N ASP A 939 31.26 29.19 -67.38
CA ASP A 939 31.42 30.58 -67.80
C ASP A 939 32.81 31.16 -67.46
N PHE A 940 33.10 32.36 -67.97
CA PHE A 940 34.41 33.03 -67.84
C PHE A 940 34.89 33.14 -66.39
N GLY A 941 35.97 32.42 -66.07
CA GLY A 941 36.59 32.38 -64.75
C GLY A 941 36.26 31.13 -63.92
N GLY A 942 35.22 30.37 -64.31
CA GLY A 942 34.94 29.05 -63.75
C GLY A 942 36.00 28.02 -64.16
N ASN A 943 36.27 27.05 -63.28
CA ASN A 943 37.35 26.07 -63.46
C ASN A 943 36.86 24.64 -63.25
N ILE A 944 37.32 23.70 -64.09
CA ILE A 944 37.16 22.26 -63.88
C ILE A 944 38.55 21.62 -63.96
N VAL A 945 38.94 20.86 -62.93
CA VAL A 945 40.26 20.27 -62.77
C VAL A 945 40.21 18.79 -62.37
N GLY A 946 41.37 18.13 -62.30
CA GLY A 946 41.53 16.77 -61.79
C GLY A 946 41.76 15.76 -62.91
N ARG A 947 41.08 14.61 -62.83
CA ARG A 947 40.93 13.66 -63.94
C ARG A 947 39.50 13.11 -63.91
N GLY A 948 38.99 12.62 -65.03
CA GLY A 948 37.65 12.02 -65.07
C GLY A 948 36.93 12.29 -66.38
N THR A 949 35.60 12.33 -66.33
CA THR A 949 34.75 12.49 -67.52
C THR A 949 33.74 13.62 -67.33
N ILE A 950 33.62 14.50 -68.34
CA ILE A 950 32.48 15.42 -68.48
C ILE A 950 31.55 14.85 -69.56
N SER A 951 30.35 14.48 -69.14
CA SER A 951 29.37 13.72 -69.92
C SER A 951 28.13 14.56 -70.24
N SER A 952 28.22 15.42 -71.24
CA SER A 952 27.07 16.02 -71.93
C SER A 952 26.69 15.20 -73.19
N PRO A 953 25.50 15.41 -73.78
CA PRO A 953 25.15 14.84 -75.08
C PRO A 953 26.11 15.31 -76.19
N ASN A 954 26.39 14.46 -77.18
CA ASN A 954 27.04 14.92 -78.42
C ASN A 954 25.98 15.50 -79.39
N ASP A 955 25.42 16.64 -78.99
CA ASP A 955 24.31 17.35 -79.65
C ASP A 955 24.55 18.86 -79.52
N GLY A 956 24.72 19.56 -80.66
CA GLY A 956 24.97 21.01 -80.68
C GLY A 956 23.84 21.88 -80.13
N THR A 957 22.66 21.31 -79.87
CA THR A 957 21.57 21.99 -79.15
C THR A 957 21.68 21.86 -77.61
N LYS A 958 22.59 21.01 -77.11
CA LYS A 958 22.84 20.73 -75.69
C LYS A 958 24.36 20.69 -75.35
N PRO A 959 25.14 21.69 -75.77
CA PRO A 959 26.60 21.63 -75.71
C PRO A 959 27.16 21.68 -74.28
N LEU A 960 28.42 21.27 -74.14
CA LEU A 960 29.35 21.80 -73.15
C LEU A 960 29.88 23.15 -73.67
N ILE A 961 29.39 24.26 -73.12
CA ILE A 961 29.92 25.60 -73.39
C ILE A 961 31.08 25.86 -72.43
N ASN A 962 32.32 25.71 -72.89
CA ASN A 962 33.53 26.05 -72.15
C ASN A 962 33.97 27.48 -72.51
N ASN A 963 33.71 28.45 -71.61
CA ASN A 963 34.31 29.79 -71.63
C ASN A 963 35.35 29.98 -70.51
N GLY A 964 35.38 29.07 -69.53
CA GLY A 964 36.33 29.04 -68.41
C GLY A 964 37.61 28.27 -68.72
N SER A 965 38.04 27.43 -67.78
CA SER A 965 39.22 26.57 -67.92
C SER A 965 38.94 25.13 -67.51
N ILE A 966 39.22 24.18 -68.41
CA ILE A 966 39.26 22.74 -68.13
C ILE A 966 40.73 22.29 -68.13
N SER A 967 41.19 21.62 -67.07
CA SER A 967 42.57 21.13 -66.95
C SER A 967 42.63 19.73 -66.34
N GLY A 968 43.08 18.73 -67.11
CA GLY A 968 43.56 17.48 -66.52
C GLY A 968 44.82 17.70 -65.66
N ASN A 969 45.23 16.67 -64.93
CA ASN A 969 46.42 16.73 -64.08
C ASN A 969 47.73 16.51 -64.88
N SER A 970 47.70 15.66 -65.92
CA SER A 970 48.82 15.36 -66.81
C SER A 970 48.40 14.49 -68.00
N LEU A 971 49.32 14.19 -68.92
CA LEU A 971 49.07 13.34 -70.11
C LEU A 971 48.53 11.93 -69.81
N THR A 972 48.74 11.40 -68.60
CA THR A 972 48.21 10.10 -68.17
C THR A 972 46.98 10.21 -67.25
N GLU A 973 46.51 11.44 -67.04
CA GLU A 973 45.52 11.82 -66.03
C GLU A 973 44.59 12.91 -66.61
N LEU A 974 44.02 12.57 -67.77
CA LEU A 974 43.24 13.47 -68.62
C LEU A 974 41.81 13.70 -68.09
N ILE A 975 41.15 14.74 -68.62
CA ILE A 975 39.69 14.89 -68.56
C ILE A 975 39.10 14.54 -69.92
N THR A 976 38.29 13.48 -69.97
CA THR A 976 37.57 13.06 -71.18
C THR A 976 36.28 13.86 -71.37
N LEU A 977 36.10 14.45 -72.55
CA LEU A 977 34.92 15.21 -72.96
C LEU A 977 34.14 14.41 -74.00
N THR A 978 33.00 13.82 -73.61
CA THR A 978 32.22 12.90 -74.47
C THR A 978 31.11 13.55 -75.27
N GLY A 979 30.77 14.80 -74.93
CA GLY A 979 29.69 15.56 -75.56
C GLY A 979 30.20 16.60 -76.53
N TYR A 980 29.27 17.42 -77.02
CA TYR A 980 29.54 18.43 -78.04
C TYR A 980 30.05 19.71 -77.37
N VAL A 981 31.31 20.06 -77.59
CA VAL A 981 32.01 21.16 -76.93
C VAL A 981 31.99 22.40 -77.85
N LYS A 982 31.46 23.53 -77.35
CA LYS A 982 31.66 24.87 -77.95
C LYS A 982 32.24 25.82 -76.89
N GLY A 983 32.63 27.01 -77.32
CA GLY A 983 33.08 28.12 -76.45
C GLY A 983 34.52 28.54 -76.70
N VAL A 984 34.96 29.58 -75.99
CA VAL A 984 36.28 30.22 -76.17
C VAL A 984 37.27 29.96 -75.02
N GLY A 985 36.89 29.11 -74.07
CA GLY A 985 37.66 28.71 -72.90
C GLY A 985 38.80 27.74 -73.22
N THR A 986 39.59 27.45 -72.20
CA THR A 986 40.82 26.64 -72.33
C THR A 986 40.59 25.17 -72.02
N CYS A 987 41.34 24.30 -72.69
CA CYS A 987 41.42 22.87 -72.38
C CYS A 987 42.89 22.42 -72.41
N ASP A 988 43.43 21.97 -71.28
CA ASP A 988 44.76 21.35 -71.17
C ASP A 988 44.63 19.98 -70.49
N PHE A 989 45.49 19.03 -70.87
CA PHE A 989 45.37 17.61 -70.53
C PHE A 989 43.93 17.07 -70.72
N CYS A 990 43.35 17.32 -71.90
CA CYS A 990 42.00 16.91 -72.29
C CYS A 990 42.01 15.75 -73.30
N ASP A 991 40.93 14.97 -73.33
CA ASP A 991 40.66 13.93 -74.33
C ASP A 991 39.24 14.13 -74.88
N ILE A 992 39.12 14.63 -76.11
CA ILE A 992 37.81 14.93 -76.69
C ILE A 992 37.39 13.75 -77.56
N THR A 993 36.39 13.00 -77.06
CA THR A 993 35.77 11.85 -77.74
C THR A 993 34.38 12.17 -78.28
N GLY A 994 33.80 13.32 -77.89
CA GLY A 994 32.66 13.94 -78.58
C GLY A 994 33.14 14.86 -79.71
N THR A 995 32.35 15.87 -80.06
CA THR A 995 32.75 16.90 -81.05
C THR A 995 33.39 18.10 -80.35
N ASP A 996 34.61 18.51 -80.71
CA ASP A 996 35.12 19.86 -80.41
C ASP A 996 34.75 20.80 -81.56
N ALA A 997 34.07 21.90 -81.27
CA ALA A 997 33.61 22.86 -82.27
C ALA A 997 33.83 24.29 -81.71
N PRO A 998 34.94 24.98 -82.02
CA PRO A 998 35.30 26.27 -81.44
C PRO A 998 34.16 27.32 -81.42
N GLY A 999 33.98 28.02 -80.30
CA GLY A 999 32.75 28.79 -80.04
C GLY A 999 32.70 30.19 -80.62
N PHE A 1000 31.55 30.55 -81.21
CA PHE A 1000 31.33 31.77 -82.01
C PHE A 1000 32.15 31.83 -83.31
N SER A 1001 32.31 30.65 -83.90
CA SER A 1001 32.86 30.36 -85.20
C SER A 1001 32.63 31.46 -86.26
N PRO A 1002 33.69 31.98 -86.90
CA PRO A 1002 35.10 31.64 -86.70
C PRO A 1002 35.71 32.11 -85.37
N ALA A 1003 36.38 31.20 -84.67
CA ALA A 1003 36.90 31.39 -83.33
C ALA A 1003 38.36 30.95 -83.20
N ALA A 1004 39.20 31.81 -82.63
CA ALA A 1004 40.56 31.46 -82.22
C ALA A 1004 40.55 31.07 -80.73
N VAL A 1005 40.78 29.79 -80.43
CA VAL A 1005 40.70 29.23 -79.07
C VAL A 1005 42.05 28.72 -78.58
N ASN A 1006 42.40 29.04 -77.33
CA ASN A 1006 43.65 28.57 -76.73
C ASN A 1006 43.45 27.18 -76.11
N ARG A 1007 44.28 26.23 -76.51
CA ARG A 1007 44.34 24.86 -76.00
C ARG A 1007 45.71 24.62 -75.36
N GLY A 1008 45.82 23.52 -74.63
CA GLY A 1008 47.09 22.97 -74.15
C GLY A 1008 47.34 21.62 -74.78
N SER A 1009 47.51 20.60 -73.94
CA SER A 1009 47.65 19.21 -74.33
C SER A 1009 46.26 18.60 -74.57
N VAL A 1010 45.88 18.28 -75.80
CA VAL A 1010 44.56 17.72 -76.13
C VAL A 1010 44.69 16.54 -77.09
N SER A 1011 43.98 15.46 -76.78
CA SER A 1011 43.76 14.33 -77.69
C SER A 1011 42.42 14.50 -78.41
N TYR A 1012 42.41 14.36 -79.73
CA TYR A 1012 41.23 14.44 -80.59
C TYR A 1012 40.89 13.03 -81.08
N ASN A 1013 40.03 12.35 -80.31
CA ASN A 1013 39.57 10.97 -80.57
C ASN A 1013 38.11 10.91 -81.08
N GLY A 1014 37.38 12.02 -81.02
CA GLY A 1014 36.00 12.16 -81.49
C GLY A 1014 35.93 12.85 -82.85
N ILE A 1015 35.27 14.00 -82.92
CA ILE A 1015 35.19 14.86 -84.12
C ILE A 1015 35.80 16.23 -83.78
N LEU A 1016 36.63 16.79 -84.66
CA LEU A 1016 36.97 18.21 -84.67
C LEU A 1016 36.18 18.88 -85.78
N GLU A 1017 35.24 19.76 -85.43
CA GLU A 1017 34.41 20.54 -86.33
C GLU A 1017 35.07 21.93 -86.55
N ILE A 1018 35.36 22.27 -87.80
CA ILE A 1018 36.03 23.51 -88.20
C ILE A 1018 35.15 24.29 -89.19
N GLU A 1019 34.71 25.49 -88.81
CA GLU A 1019 33.94 26.38 -89.66
C GLU A 1019 34.87 27.39 -90.37
N ILE A 1020 34.80 27.45 -91.71
CA ILE A 1020 35.63 28.31 -92.56
C ILE A 1020 34.75 29.29 -93.35
N GLY A 1021 35.05 30.59 -93.27
CA GLY A 1021 34.49 31.61 -94.17
C GLY A 1021 34.02 32.90 -93.52
N GLY A 1022 33.55 32.82 -92.27
CA GLY A 1022 33.23 33.98 -91.43
C GLY A 1022 32.21 34.97 -91.97
N THR A 1023 32.29 36.21 -91.49
CA THR A 1023 31.44 37.33 -91.92
C THR A 1023 32.11 38.23 -92.98
N SER A 1024 33.32 37.86 -93.41
CA SER A 1024 34.11 38.53 -94.45
C SER A 1024 34.88 37.45 -95.22
N PRO A 1025 34.60 37.24 -96.53
CA PRO A 1025 35.21 36.16 -97.30
C PRO A 1025 36.75 36.16 -97.23
N GLY A 1026 37.34 34.97 -97.01
CA GLY A 1026 38.78 34.74 -97.14
C GLY A 1026 39.68 35.23 -96.01
N SER A 1027 39.17 35.49 -94.79
CA SER A 1027 40.04 35.93 -93.67
C SER A 1027 39.61 35.52 -92.25
N SER A 1028 38.72 34.53 -92.12
CA SER A 1028 38.30 34.03 -90.79
C SER A 1028 37.84 32.58 -90.85
N PHE A 1029 38.48 31.73 -90.04
CA PHE A 1029 38.27 30.29 -89.89
C PHE A 1029 38.52 29.90 -88.41
N ASP A 1030 38.02 28.76 -87.96
CA ASP A 1030 38.31 28.26 -86.61
C ASP A 1030 39.77 27.84 -86.45
N GLN A 1031 40.43 28.33 -85.40
CA GLN A 1031 41.83 28.05 -85.11
C GLN A 1031 42.05 27.59 -83.67
N LEU A 1032 42.68 26.43 -83.50
CA LEU A 1032 43.03 25.85 -82.21
C LEU A 1032 44.52 26.07 -81.93
N ASN A 1033 44.82 26.91 -80.94
CA ASN A 1033 46.17 27.33 -80.62
C ASN A 1033 46.68 26.63 -79.36
N HIS A 1034 47.45 25.55 -79.51
CA HIS A 1034 47.98 24.71 -78.44
C HIS A 1034 49.22 25.35 -77.78
N VAL A 1035 48.98 26.46 -77.07
CA VAL A 1035 50.00 27.34 -76.45
C VAL A 1035 50.09 27.21 -74.92
N LEU A 1036 49.28 26.34 -74.31
CA LEU A 1036 49.23 26.09 -72.86
C LEU A 1036 49.88 24.74 -72.50
N GLY A 1037 50.31 24.59 -71.25
CA GLY A 1037 50.84 23.31 -70.74
C GLY A 1037 52.06 22.81 -71.51
N LEU A 1038 51.92 21.63 -72.13
CA LEU A 1038 52.91 21.06 -73.05
C LEU A 1038 52.61 21.36 -74.53
N GLY A 1039 51.46 21.95 -74.84
CA GLY A 1039 51.07 22.38 -76.20
C GLY A 1039 50.99 21.25 -77.22
N ILE A 1040 50.51 20.08 -76.81
CA ILE A 1040 50.42 18.88 -77.66
C ILE A 1040 49.02 18.79 -78.29
N ALA A 1041 48.95 18.54 -79.59
CA ALA A 1041 47.73 18.09 -80.27
C ALA A 1041 47.95 16.64 -80.74
N ASP A 1042 47.26 15.68 -80.12
CA ASP A 1042 47.32 14.26 -80.48
C ASP A 1042 46.07 13.92 -81.31
N LEU A 1043 46.27 13.41 -82.53
CA LEU A 1043 45.23 13.28 -83.54
C LEU A 1043 44.95 11.80 -83.83
N GLY A 1044 43.69 11.38 -83.69
CA GLY A 1044 43.22 10.03 -84.02
C GLY A 1044 41.71 9.90 -84.26
N GLY A 1045 40.98 11.01 -84.34
CA GLY A 1045 39.53 11.07 -84.57
C GLY A 1045 39.18 11.52 -85.99
N ALA A 1046 37.98 12.05 -86.18
CA ALA A 1046 37.55 12.68 -87.42
C ALA A 1046 37.86 14.19 -87.43
N LEU A 1047 38.23 14.72 -88.58
CA LEU A 1047 38.12 16.15 -88.90
C LEU A 1047 36.89 16.35 -89.79
N ASP A 1048 36.01 17.29 -89.45
CA ASP A 1048 34.85 17.69 -90.26
C ASP A 1048 34.88 19.21 -90.48
N VAL A 1049 34.65 19.65 -91.71
CA VAL A 1049 34.90 21.05 -92.12
C VAL A 1049 33.69 21.61 -92.86
N GLU A 1050 33.15 22.74 -92.39
CA GLU A 1050 32.00 23.41 -93.01
C GLU A 1050 32.38 24.76 -93.63
N LEU A 1051 31.90 25.02 -94.86
CA LEU A 1051 31.97 26.33 -95.53
C LEU A 1051 30.78 27.20 -95.14
N ILE A 1052 30.96 28.05 -94.14
CA ILE A 1052 29.89 28.86 -93.57
C ILE A 1052 29.63 30.15 -94.37
N ASN A 1053 28.42 30.70 -94.19
CA ASN A 1053 27.95 31.96 -94.80
C ASN A 1053 28.06 32.04 -96.34
N GLY A 1054 28.22 30.90 -97.03
CA GLY A 1054 28.39 30.84 -98.48
C GLY A 1054 29.80 31.20 -98.96
N PHE A 1055 30.81 31.06 -98.11
CA PHE A 1055 32.21 31.16 -98.52
C PHE A 1055 32.57 30.07 -99.54
N THR A 1056 33.47 30.41 -100.46
CA THR A 1056 33.96 29.55 -101.54
C THR A 1056 35.47 29.75 -101.65
N PRO A 1057 36.30 28.75 -101.25
CA PRO A 1057 37.74 28.83 -101.35
C PRO A 1057 38.24 28.98 -102.79
N SER A 1058 39.37 29.66 -102.94
CA SER A 1058 40.12 29.85 -104.18
C SER A 1058 41.38 28.98 -104.22
N ALA A 1059 41.96 28.79 -105.41
CA ALA A 1059 43.26 28.15 -105.51
C ALA A 1059 44.32 28.94 -104.72
N GLY A 1060 45.09 28.26 -103.87
CA GLY A 1060 46.10 28.85 -103.01
C GLY A 1060 45.58 29.45 -101.69
N ASP A 1061 44.27 29.39 -101.39
CA ASP A 1061 43.78 29.72 -100.05
C ASP A 1061 44.30 28.68 -99.04
N SER A 1062 44.87 29.14 -97.92
CA SER A 1062 45.33 28.28 -96.81
C SER A 1062 44.76 28.69 -95.46
N PHE A 1063 44.51 27.69 -94.61
CA PHE A 1063 43.84 27.84 -93.31
C PHE A 1063 44.61 27.03 -92.25
N GLU A 1064 45.39 27.70 -91.42
CA GLU A 1064 46.16 27.10 -90.31
C GLU A 1064 45.23 26.78 -89.13
N ILE A 1065 44.37 25.77 -89.31
CA ILE A 1065 43.28 25.40 -88.38
C ILE A 1065 43.78 24.96 -86.99
N LEU A 1066 45.04 24.54 -86.88
CA LEU A 1066 45.65 24.12 -85.63
C LEU A 1066 47.12 24.53 -85.58
N THR A 1067 47.56 25.12 -84.45
CA THR A 1067 48.98 25.33 -84.12
C THR A 1067 49.34 24.63 -82.82
N ALA A 1068 50.55 24.08 -82.72
CA ALA A 1068 50.98 23.31 -81.56
C ALA A 1068 52.49 23.33 -81.32
N THR A 1069 52.89 23.07 -80.07
CA THR A 1069 54.28 22.77 -79.69
C THR A 1069 54.70 21.40 -80.21
N SER A 1070 53.76 20.45 -80.33
CA SER A 1070 53.92 19.22 -81.11
C SER A 1070 52.56 18.74 -81.62
N VAL A 1071 52.46 18.44 -82.91
CA VAL A 1071 51.39 17.60 -83.46
C VAL A 1071 51.83 16.14 -83.40
N LEU A 1072 50.92 15.24 -83.04
CA LEU A 1072 51.11 13.79 -83.01
C LEU A 1072 49.95 13.13 -83.77
N GLY A 1073 50.22 12.01 -84.44
CA GLY A 1073 49.21 11.30 -85.23
C GLY A 1073 48.72 12.07 -86.48
N VAL A 1074 47.55 11.66 -86.98
CA VAL A 1074 46.76 12.28 -88.06
C VAL A 1074 45.29 11.98 -87.79
N PHE A 1075 44.35 12.66 -88.45
CA PHE A 1075 42.93 12.30 -88.32
C PHE A 1075 42.65 10.96 -89.01
N ASP A 1076 42.05 10.01 -88.29
CA ASP A 1076 41.66 8.66 -88.79
C ASP A 1076 40.62 8.73 -89.91
N SER A 1077 39.85 9.82 -89.96
CA SER A 1077 38.94 10.13 -91.06
C SER A 1077 38.81 11.63 -91.26
N ILE A 1078 38.50 12.05 -92.50
CA ILE A 1078 38.41 13.46 -92.86
C ILE A 1078 37.17 13.65 -93.73
N SER A 1079 36.29 14.56 -93.31
CA SER A 1079 35.11 15.06 -94.01
C SER A 1079 35.40 16.49 -94.43
N LEU A 1080 35.35 16.74 -95.73
CA LEU A 1080 35.71 18.02 -96.34
C LEU A 1080 34.61 18.49 -97.31
N PRO A 1081 34.33 19.80 -97.35
CA PRO A 1081 33.19 20.33 -98.08
C PRO A 1081 33.52 20.41 -99.57
N ALA A 1082 32.55 20.04 -100.42
CA ALA A 1082 32.74 19.99 -101.86
C ALA A 1082 33.04 21.37 -102.46
N LEU A 1083 34.21 21.50 -103.09
CA LEU A 1083 34.67 22.73 -103.74
C LEU A 1083 34.04 22.93 -105.13
N SER A 1084 34.15 24.14 -105.66
CA SER A 1084 33.61 24.49 -106.98
C SER A 1084 34.62 24.24 -108.10
N GLY A 1085 34.30 23.34 -109.03
CA GLY A 1085 35.15 23.00 -110.18
C GLY A 1085 36.13 21.88 -109.85
N ASP A 1086 37.34 21.95 -110.41
CA ASP A 1086 38.39 20.93 -110.28
C ASP A 1086 39.32 21.15 -109.05
N LEU A 1087 38.91 22.05 -108.14
CA LEU A 1087 39.58 22.30 -106.87
C LEU A 1087 39.46 21.09 -105.93
N GLN A 1088 40.54 20.82 -105.19
CA GLN A 1088 40.62 19.79 -104.15
C GLN A 1088 41.22 20.38 -102.86
N TRP A 1089 40.94 19.70 -101.75
CA TRP A 1089 41.55 20.00 -100.46
C TRP A 1089 42.80 19.14 -100.26
N PHE A 1090 43.87 19.75 -99.79
CA PHE A 1090 45.02 19.07 -99.21
C PHE A 1090 45.10 19.37 -97.71
N VAL A 1091 45.55 18.39 -96.92
CA VAL A 1091 45.66 18.48 -95.46
C VAL A 1091 47.13 18.33 -95.05
N ASN A 1092 47.77 19.46 -94.80
CA ASN A 1092 49.17 19.55 -94.40
C ASN A 1092 49.33 19.26 -92.91
N TYR A 1093 49.89 18.10 -92.57
CA TYR A 1093 50.28 17.76 -91.19
C TYR A 1093 51.74 18.14 -90.95
N GLY A 1094 51.96 19.34 -90.42
CA GLY A 1094 53.27 19.80 -89.94
C GLY A 1094 53.57 19.27 -88.54
N ALA A 1095 54.85 19.31 -88.13
CA ALA A 1095 55.25 18.92 -86.77
C ALA A 1095 54.68 19.85 -85.66
N THR A 1096 54.22 21.05 -86.05
CA THR A 1096 53.77 22.13 -85.15
C THR A 1096 52.47 22.81 -85.62
N SER A 1097 51.82 22.29 -86.67
CA SER A 1097 50.57 22.85 -87.19
C SER A 1097 49.82 21.84 -88.07
N VAL A 1098 48.51 22.04 -88.21
CA VAL A 1098 47.71 21.42 -89.28
C VAL A 1098 47.10 22.54 -90.11
N GLU A 1099 47.28 22.46 -91.42
CA GLU A 1099 46.84 23.47 -92.38
C GLU A 1099 45.99 22.81 -93.48
N LEU A 1100 44.87 23.42 -93.81
CA LEU A 1100 44.06 23.06 -94.97
C LEU A 1100 44.41 24.00 -96.12
N VAL A 1101 44.72 23.45 -97.30
CA VAL A 1101 45.04 24.22 -98.50
C VAL A 1101 44.11 23.79 -99.63
N THR A 1102 43.59 24.73 -100.42
CA THR A 1102 42.83 24.40 -101.63
C THR A 1102 43.66 24.60 -102.89
N THR A 1103 44.05 23.48 -103.51
CA THR A 1103 44.81 23.42 -104.77
C THR A 1103 43.94 22.82 -105.88
N PHE A 1104 44.45 22.70 -107.11
CA PHE A 1104 43.80 21.88 -108.13
C PHE A 1104 44.31 20.43 -108.09
N ALA A 1105 43.50 19.48 -108.56
CA ALA A 1105 43.83 18.04 -108.59
C ALA A 1105 45.10 17.66 -109.41
N ALA A 1106 45.68 18.61 -110.14
CA ALA A 1106 46.86 18.44 -110.98
C ALA A 1106 47.86 19.62 -110.85
N ASP A 1107 47.75 20.38 -109.76
CA ASP A 1107 48.73 21.36 -109.29
C ASP A 1107 49.76 20.60 -108.45
N PHE A 1108 50.94 20.39 -109.01
CA PHE A 1108 52.01 19.50 -108.52
C PHE A 1108 53.30 20.26 -108.19
N ASP A 1109 53.42 21.55 -108.53
CA ASP A 1109 54.54 22.40 -108.10
C ASP A 1109 54.16 23.50 -107.09
N GLU A 1110 52.87 23.57 -106.72
CA GLU A 1110 52.31 24.43 -105.68
C GLU A 1110 52.30 25.93 -106.02
N ASP A 1111 52.38 26.32 -107.32
CA ASP A 1111 52.30 27.72 -107.76
C ASP A 1111 50.88 28.32 -107.80
N GLY A 1112 49.84 27.48 -107.83
CA GLY A 1112 48.43 27.86 -107.85
C GLY A 1112 47.72 27.81 -109.21
N ASN A 1113 48.37 27.36 -110.30
CA ASN A 1113 47.73 27.19 -111.61
C ASN A 1113 48.15 25.94 -112.39
N VAL A 1114 47.18 25.06 -112.72
CA VAL A 1114 47.43 23.86 -113.56
C VAL A 1114 47.97 24.23 -114.95
N ASP A 1115 49.26 24.02 -115.16
CA ASP A 1115 50.07 24.51 -116.27
C ASP A 1115 50.94 23.36 -116.87
N GLY A 1116 52.04 23.67 -117.55
CA GLY A 1116 53.02 22.72 -118.05
C GLY A 1116 54.14 22.39 -117.05
N ASP A 1117 54.39 23.22 -116.03
CA ASP A 1117 55.45 22.97 -115.03
C ASP A 1117 55.01 22.00 -113.90
N ASP A 1118 53.72 21.91 -113.59
CA ASP A 1118 53.13 20.82 -112.80
C ASP A 1118 53.44 19.44 -113.36
N PHE A 1119 53.33 19.30 -114.69
CA PHE A 1119 53.64 18.05 -115.36
C PHE A 1119 55.13 17.68 -115.22
N ASN A 1120 56.00 18.68 -115.09
CA ASN A 1120 57.42 18.49 -114.81
C ASN A 1120 57.65 18.09 -113.34
N SER A 1121 56.90 18.63 -112.38
CA SER A 1121 57.00 18.25 -110.95
C SER A 1121 56.37 16.89 -110.62
N TRP A 1122 55.26 16.52 -111.28
CA TRP A 1122 54.71 15.16 -111.26
C TRP A 1122 55.74 14.13 -111.77
N GLN A 1123 56.54 14.47 -112.78
CA GLN A 1123 57.69 13.65 -113.20
C GLN A 1123 58.91 13.77 -112.27
N GLY A 1124 59.03 14.85 -111.50
CA GLY A 1124 60.20 15.18 -110.68
C GLY A 1124 60.28 14.48 -109.31
N GLY A 1125 59.14 14.10 -108.72
CA GLY A 1125 59.04 13.64 -107.32
C GLY A 1125 59.74 12.31 -106.94
N PHE A 1126 60.40 11.62 -107.87
CA PHE A 1126 60.89 10.25 -107.66
C PHE A 1126 62.28 10.17 -107.00
N GLY A 1127 62.32 10.32 -105.66
CA GLY A 1127 63.56 10.31 -104.86
C GLY A 1127 63.57 9.41 -103.61
N ASN A 1128 64.02 8.16 -103.74
CA ASN A 1128 64.53 7.29 -102.65
C ASN A 1128 63.56 6.87 -101.51
N SER A 1129 62.40 6.27 -101.81
CA SER A 1129 61.79 5.29 -100.89
C SER A 1129 61.02 4.18 -101.64
N PRO A 1130 61.15 2.87 -101.29
CA PRO A 1130 60.61 1.78 -102.12
C PRO A 1130 59.08 1.58 -102.13
N ALA A 1131 58.32 2.39 -101.41
CA ALA A 1131 56.86 2.24 -101.29
C ALA A 1131 56.05 2.99 -102.38
N ALA A 1132 56.64 3.98 -103.05
CA ALA A 1132 55.97 4.89 -103.98
C ALA A 1132 55.75 4.31 -105.39
N HIS A 1133 55.44 3.02 -105.50
CA HIS A 1133 55.36 2.28 -106.77
C HIS A 1133 53.94 1.97 -107.26
N MET A 1134 52.90 2.60 -106.68
CA MET A 1134 51.49 2.30 -106.99
C MET A 1134 50.62 3.52 -107.35
N THR A 1135 51.23 4.69 -107.59
CA THR A 1135 50.51 5.95 -107.92
C THR A 1135 51.02 6.67 -109.17
N GLY A 1136 52.24 6.35 -109.64
CA GLY A 1136 52.83 6.93 -110.87
C GLY A 1136 52.98 5.93 -112.04
N ASP A 1137 52.45 4.72 -111.88
CA ASP A 1137 52.42 3.67 -112.90
C ASP A 1137 50.95 3.30 -113.11
N ALA A 1138 50.35 3.81 -114.19
CA ALA A 1138 48.91 3.72 -114.39
C ALA A 1138 48.47 2.43 -115.12
N ASN A 1139 49.43 1.57 -115.51
CA ASN A 1139 49.18 0.34 -116.24
C ASN A 1139 49.73 -0.94 -115.54
N ALA A 1140 50.56 -0.77 -114.51
CA ALA A 1140 51.29 -1.78 -113.73
C ALA A 1140 52.42 -2.53 -114.49
N ASP A 1141 53.10 -1.89 -115.45
CA ASP A 1141 54.26 -2.43 -116.17
C ASP A 1141 55.63 -2.07 -115.54
N ASN A 1142 55.61 -1.24 -114.50
CA ASN A 1142 56.74 -0.83 -113.68
C ASN A 1142 57.74 0.12 -114.37
N ALA A 1143 57.37 0.77 -115.48
CA ALA A 1143 58.17 1.79 -116.18
C ALA A 1143 57.34 3.01 -116.62
N ALA A 1144 57.76 4.22 -116.22
CA ALA A 1144 57.12 5.45 -116.71
C ALA A 1144 57.35 5.64 -118.22
N THR A 1145 56.27 5.67 -119.00
CA THR A 1145 56.29 5.79 -120.46
C THR A 1145 55.39 6.92 -120.98
N GLY A 1146 55.41 7.15 -122.29
CA GLY A 1146 54.47 8.06 -122.94
C GLY A 1146 53.00 7.62 -122.89
N PHE A 1147 52.68 6.42 -122.40
CA PHE A 1147 51.29 6.02 -122.14
C PHE A 1147 50.76 6.59 -120.83
N ASP A 1148 51.60 6.72 -119.80
CA ASP A 1148 51.23 7.32 -118.51
C ASP A 1148 50.92 8.82 -118.67
N PHE A 1149 51.58 9.51 -119.61
CA PHE A 1149 51.18 10.86 -120.02
C PHE A 1149 49.78 10.93 -120.64
N LEU A 1150 49.41 9.97 -121.49
CA LEU A 1150 48.04 9.91 -122.04
C LEU A 1150 47.01 9.62 -120.94
N GLU A 1151 47.38 8.85 -119.92
CA GLU A 1151 46.49 8.49 -118.82
C GLU A 1151 46.35 9.63 -117.80
N TRP A 1152 47.43 10.36 -117.49
CA TRP A 1152 47.39 11.66 -116.79
C TRP A 1152 46.49 12.66 -117.56
N GLN A 1153 46.69 12.78 -118.87
CA GLN A 1153 45.86 13.63 -119.73
C GLN A 1153 44.40 13.15 -119.83
N ARG A 1154 44.12 11.86 -119.60
CA ARG A 1154 42.77 11.29 -119.51
C ARG A 1154 42.11 11.50 -118.14
N GLN A 1155 42.89 11.60 -117.07
CA GLN A 1155 42.42 11.79 -115.70
C GLN A 1155 42.21 13.27 -115.36
N PHE A 1156 43.06 14.17 -115.86
CA PHE A 1156 43.06 15.61 -115.52
C PHE A 1156 42.87 16.56 -116.72
N GLY A 1157 43.22 16.14 -117.94
CA GLY A 1157 43.43 17.04 -119.08
C GLY A 1157 42.20 17.52 -119.87
N SER A 1158 40.98 17.46 -119.31
CA SER A 1158 39.74 17.69 -120.09
C SER A 1158 39.17 19.13 -120.09
N GLY A 1159 39.74 20.04 -119.27
CA GLY A 1159 39.23 21.41 -119.12
C GLY A 1159 39.82 22.47 -120.07
N PHE A 1160 41.14 22.42 -120.33
CA PHE A 1160 41.88 23.60 -120.82
C PHE A 1160 42.09 23.63 -122.34
N GLY A 1161 41.35 24.53 -123.00
CA GLY A 1161 41.35 24.67 -124.46
C GLY A 1161 42.37 25.68 -125.01
N ALA A 1162 43.30 25.19 -125.83
CA ALA A 1162 44.04 25.92 -126.88
C ALA A 1162 44.68 27.29 -126.48
N ILE A 1163 45.89 27.21 -125.93
CA ILE A 1163 46.79 28.34 -125.66
C ILE A 1163 46.99 29.22 -126.92
N SER A 1164 46.78 30.54 -126.82
CA SER A 1164 47.36 31.51 -127.75
C SER A 1164 47.60 32.86 -127.05
N ALA A 1165 48.74 33.50 -127.34
CA ALA A 1165 49.31 34.54 -126.48
C ALA A 1165 48.85 35.96 -126.80
N SER A 1166 48.58 36.78 -125.77
CA SER A 1166 49.01 38.20 -125.68
C SER A 1166 48.31 38.98 -124.54
N GLN A 1167 48.95 39.10 -123.36
CA GLN A 1167 49.22 40.39 -122.68
C GLN A 1167 50.05 40.17 -121.41
N ALA A 1168 50.94 41.12 -121.07
CA ALA A 1168 51.77 41.07 -119.87
C ALA A 1168 51.97 42.48 -119.28
N ILE A 1169 51.54 42.68 -118.01
CA ILE A 1169 51.85 43.82 -117.13
C ILE A 1169 51.65 43.34 -115.66
N PRO A 1170 52.27 43.95 -114.63
CA PRO A 1170 53.45 43.32 -114.03
C PRO A 1170 53.44 43.23 -112.49
N GLU A 1171 54.49 42.61 -111.93
CA GLU A 1171 54.81 42.65 -110.49
C GLU A 1171 54.97 44.08 -109.92
N PRO A 1172 54.48 44.32 -108.68
CA PRO A 1172 54.92 45.42 -107.82
C PRO A 1172 56.01 44.96 -106.82
N THR A 1173 57.27 45.26 -107.11
CA THR A 1173 58.41 44.96 -106.21
C THR A 1173 58.44 45.85 -104.95
N THR A 1174 59.08 45.35 -103.88
CA THR A 1174 59.09 45.96 -102.54
C THR A 1174 60.06 47.15 -102.38
N ALA A 1175 59.57 48.30 -101.86
CA ALA A 1175 60.41 49.35 -101.25
C ALA A 1175 59.63 50.45 -100.47
N ALA A 1176 59.51 50.34 -99.14
CA ALA A 1176 59.49 51.51 -98.21
C ALA A 1176 59.41 51.11 -96.72
N MET A 1177 60.56 51.23 -96.05
CA MET A 1177 60.82 51.73 -94.67
C MET A 1177 59.64 51.98 -93.71
N LEU A 1178 59.63 51.49 -92.46
CA LEU A 1178 60.60 51.53 -91.34
C LEU A 1178 60.48 52.80 -90.44
N MET A 1179 60.58 52.60 -89.11
CA MET A 1179 60.36 53.54 -87.99
C MET A 1179 58.88 53.78 -87.61
N GLY A 1180 58.51 53.92 -86.33
CA GLY A 1180 59.31 53.85 -85.10
C GLY A 1180 58.45 53.98 -83.82
N LEU A 1181 59.05 53.73 -82.65
CA LEU A 1181 58.36 53.73 -81.34
C LEU A 1181 57.88 55.14 -80.92
N ALA A 1182 56.70 55.24 -80.31
CA ALA A 1182 56.45 56.18 -79.18
C ALA A 1182 55.21 55.81 -78.34
N ALA A 1183 55.36 55.93 -77.02
CA ALA A 1183 54.41 55.52 -75.99
C ALA A 1183 53.08 56.30 -75.89
N ALA A 1184 52.02 55.51 -75.67
CA ALA A 1184 50.86 55.71 -74.79
C ALA A 1184 50.69 57.04 -74.01
N SER A 1185 49.44 57.54 -73.96
CA SER A 1185 48.79 57.96 -72.71
C SER A 1185 47.26 58.18 -72.80
N LEU A 1186 46.52 57.50 -71.92
CA LEU A 1186 45.51 58.03 -70.99
C LEU A 1186 44.45 59.04 -71.52
N ILE A 1187 43.13 58.80 -71.44
CA ILE A 1187 42.26 58.64 -70.24
C ILE A 1187 40.85 58.26 -70.76
N ALA A 1188 39.97 57.46 -70.12
CA ALA A 1188 39.69 57.30 -68.69
C ALA A 1188 39.10 55.91 -68.30
N ARG A 1189 39.29 55.54 -67.02
CA ARG A 1189 38.31 54.94 -66.06
C ARG A 1189 37.34 53.84 -66.54
N ARG A 1190 37.10 52.75 -65.80
CA ARG A 1190 37.64 52.25 -64.49
C ARG A 1190 37.13 50.81 -64.29
N ARG A 1191 37.83 50.04 -63.45
CA ARG A 1191 37.43 48.82 -62.69
C ARG A 1191 35.94 48.40 -62.76
N PHE A 1192 35.62 47.11 -62.79
CA PHE A 1192 36.50 45.96 -62.50
C PHE A 1192 37.22 45.41 -63.73
#